data_AF-A0A6B0RMG6-F1
#
_entry.id   AF-A0A6B0RMG6-F1
#
_cell.length_a   1.000
_cell.length_b   1.000
_cell.length_c   1.000
_cell.angle_alpha   90.00
_cell.angle_beta   90.00
_cell.angle_gamma   90.00
#
_symmetry.space_group_name_H-M   'P 1'
#
loop_
_entity.id
_entity.type
_entity.pdbx_description
1 polymer ?
#
loop_
_entity_poly.entity_id
_entity_poly.type
_entity_poly.pdbx_seq_one_letter_code
_entity_poly.pdbx_strand_id
1 'polypeptide(L)'
;MGCVSRGRTPDPDRDEFPFSSVILCTLMQAWMNEKFAPELLENKSEIVECVMEQLEHMEENLKRARKGDLKVSIHQMEMERIRFVLSSYLRCRLMKIEKFFPHVLEKEKTRREEEPSTLSQEEFAFAKEFLANTETYLKDTALKHMPPNLQKVDLLRTVPKPDLDAYVFLRVKERQENILVEPENDEQSLIVSLLGISLTVLFTLLLVFIIVPAVFGVSFGIRKLYMKTLLKIFAWATLRMERGAKEKNHQLYKPYTNGIIAKDPTSLEEEIKEIRRSGSSKALDNTPEFELSDIFYFCRKGMETIMDDEVTKRFSAEELESWNLLSRTNYNFQYISLRLTVLWGLGVLIRYCLLLPLRIALAFTGISLLVVGTTMVGYLPNGRFKEFLSKHVHLMCYRICVRALTAIITYHDRKNRPRNGGICVANHTSPIDVIILASDGYYAMVGQVHGGLMGVIQRAMVKACPHVWFERSEVKDRHLVARRLTEHVQDKSKLPILIFPEGTCINNTSVMMFKKGSFEIGATVYPVAIKYDPQFGDAFWNSSKYGMVTYLLRMMTSWAIVCSVWYLPPMTRQAEEDAVQFANRVKSAIARQGGLVDLLWDGGLKREKVKDTFKEEQQKLYSKMIVGNHEDRSRS
;
A
#
# COMPACT_ATOMS: atom_id res chain seq x y z
N MET A 1 10.71 34.73 -14.92
CA MET A 1 10.90 35.70 -16.01
C MET A 1 11.42 36.99 -15.40
N GLY A 2 12.68 37.34 -15.66
CA GLY A 2 13.23 38.65 -15.32
C GLY A 2 13.16 39.54 -16.55
N CYS A 3 12.57 40.72 -16.43
CA CYS A 3 12.63 41.74 -17.46
C CYS A 3 13.73 42.74 -17.12
N VAL A 4 14.78 42.77 -17.94
CA VAL A 4 15.73 43.87 -18.02
C VAL A 4 15.24 44.76 -19.14
N SER A 5 14.82 45.98 -18.81
CA SER A 5 14.43 47.01 -19.78
C SER A 5 15.69 47.62 -20.39
N ARG A 6 15.91 47.43 -21.69
CA ARG A 6 16.81 48.27 -22.50
C ARG A 6 15.96 49.25 -23.30
N GLY A 7 16.25 50.53 -23.10
CA GLY A 7 15.57 51.65 -23.73
C GLY A 7 15.60 51.56 -25.26
N ARG A 8 14.44 51.81 -25.85
CA ARG A 8 14.31 52.17 -27.26
C ARG A 8 13.22 53.25 -27.32
N THR A 9 13.55 54.36 -27.96
CA THR A 9 12.68 55.52 -28.20
C THR A 9 11.45 55.10 -29.03
N PRO A 10 10.26 55.68 -28.77
CA PRO A 10 9.04 55.27 -29.46
C PRO A 10 8.98 55.84 -30.88
N ASP A 11 8.52 54.99 -31.80
CA ASP A 11 8.20 55.27 -33.20
C ASP A 11 6.75 55.83 -33.26
N PRO A 12 6.45 56.97 -33.92
CA PRO A 12 5.15 57.66 -33.81
C PRO A 12 3.99 56.98 -34.54
N ASP A 13 4.23 55.98 -35.41
CA ASP A 13 3.23 55.44 -36.34
C ASP A 13 2.78 54.00 -36.04
N ARG A 14 2.76 53.58 -34.76
CA ARG A 14 2.14 52.31 -34.37
C ARG A 14 0.97 52.50 -33.41
N ASP A 15 -0.23 52.57 -33.98
CA ASP A 15 -1.50 52.32 -33.31
C ASP A 15 -1.66 50.81 -32.96
N GLU A 16 -0.73 50.24 -32.21
CA GLU A 16 -0.96 49.02 -31.43
C GLU A 16 -0.82 49.44 -29.97
N PHE A 17 -1.91 49.67 -29.25
CA PHE A 17 -1.87 49.69 -27.78
C PHE A 17 -1.54 48.26 -27.33
N PRO A 18 -0.28 47.92 -26.99
CA PRO A 18 0.02 46.59 -26.54
C PRO A 18 -0.46 46.50 -25.10
N PHE A 19 -0.88 45.30 -24.67
CA PHE A 19 -0.99 44.98 -23.25
C PHE A 19 0.28 45.48 -22.57
N SER A 20 0.19 46.57 -21.80
CA SER A 20 1.41 47.19 -21.27
C SER A 20 2.04 46.16 -20.34
N SER A 21 3.21 45.66 -20.71
CA SER A 21 3.96 44.70 -19.89
C SER A 21 4.11 45.15 -18.43
N VAL A 22 4.02 46.47 -18.21
CA VAL A 22 3.96 47.12 -16.89
C VAL A 22 2.70 46.71 -16.13
N ILE A 23 1.51 46.79 -16.71
CA ILE A 23 0.23 46.45 -16.07
C ILE A 23 0.22 44.97 -15.64
N LEU A 24 0.69 44.07 -16.51
CA LEU A 24 0.80 42.65 -16.17
C LEU A 24 1.77 42.41 -15.00
N CYS A 25 2.92 43.08 -15.01
CA CYS A 25 3.90 42.97 -13.93
C CYS A 25 3.33 43.48 -12.60
N THR A 26 2.56 44.57 -12.62
CA THR A 26 1.92 45.12 -11.43
C THR A 26 0.84 44.18 -10.91
N LEU A 27 0.00 43.60 -11.78
CA LEU A 27 -0.98 42.57 -11.40
C LEU A 27 -0.31 41.34 -10.77
N MET A 28 0.75 40.83 -11.39
CA MET A 28 1.48 39.68 -10.85
C MET A 28 2.11 39.97 -9.48
N GLN A 29 2.59 41.21 -9.26
CA GLN A 29 3.09 41.64 -7.96
C GLN A 29 1.98 41.71 -6.91
N ALA A 30 0.85 42.35 -7.23
CA ALA A 30 -0.31 42.40 -6.36
C ALA A 30 -0.80 40.98 -6.00
N TRP A 31 -0.88 40.10 -6.99
CA TRP A 31 -1.24 38.69 -6.80
C TRP A 31 -0.31 37.93 -5.85
N MET A 32 1.01 38.06 -6.04
CA MET A 32 1.97 37.39 -5.16
C MET A 32 1.91 37.94 -3.75
N ASN A 33 1.88 39.26 -3.60
CA ASN A 33 1.82 39.90 -2.28
C ASN A 33 0.55 39.50 -1.54
N GLU A 34 -0.61 39.54 -2.21
CA GLU A 34 -1.89 39.13 -1.63
C GLU A 34 -1.87 37.65 -1.21
N LYS A 35 -1.21 36.77 -1.98
CA LYS A 35 -1.14 35.35 -1.65
C LYS A 35 -0.35 35.04 -0.37
N PHE A 36 0.67 35.84 -0.06
CA PHE A 36 1.59 35.56 1.05
C PHE A 36 1.41 36.50 2.25
N ALA A 37 0.70 37.62 2.10
CA ALA A 37 0.37 38.49 3.21
C ALA A 37 -0.69 37.84 4.14
N PRO A 38 -0.53 37.93 5.47
CA PRO A 38 -1.49 37.37 6.42
C PRO A 38 -2.79 38.17 6.51
N GLU A 39 -2.75 39.47 6.21
CA GLU A 39 -3.91 40.36 6.15
C GLU A 39 -4.34 40.67 4.72
N LEU A 40 -5.54 41.24 4.56
CA LEU A 40 -6.04 41.75 3.29
C LEU A 40 -5.29 43.04 2.93
N LEU A 41 -4.70 43.07 1.74
CA LEU A 41 -3.95 44.25 1.27
C LEU A 41 -4.86 45.30 0.64
N GLU A 42 -4.29 46.48 0.39
CA GLU A 42 -4.94 47.57 -0.33
C GLU A 42 -5.59 47.10 -1.63
N ASN A 43 -6.78 47.63 -1.92
CA ASN A 43 -7.44 47.38 -3.18
C ASN A 43 -6.66 48.04 -4.34
N LYS A 44 -6.60 47.35 -5.48
CA LYS A 44 -6.02 47.81 -6.74
C LYS A 44 -7.05 47.75 -7.88
N SER A 45 -8.25 48.30 -7.66
CA SER A 45 -9.37 48.32 -8.63
C SER A 45 -8.95 48.82 -10.01
N GLU A 46 -8.14 49.88 -10.07
CA GLU A 46 -7.65 50.45 -11.33
C GLU A 46 -6.90 49.40 -12.19
N ILE A 47 -6.13 48.52 -11.56
CA ILE A 47 -5.40 47.45 -12.26
C ILE A 47 -6.38 46.36 -12.73
N VAL A 48 -7.36 46.02 -11.89
CA VAL A 48 -8.37 45.00 -12.20
C VAL A 48 -9.22 45.45 -13.40
N GLU A 49 -9.72 46.68 -13.36
CA GLU A 49 -10.51 47.27 -14.45
C GLU A 49 -9.72 47.36 -15.74
N CYS A 50 -8.47 47.85 -15.68
CA CYS A 50 -7.63 47.98 -16.87
C CYS A 50 -7.29 46.61 -17.49
N VAL A 51 -7.03 45.58 -16.67
CA VAL A 51 -6.78 44.22 -17.17
C VAL A 51 -8.05 43.60 -17.76
N MET A 52 -9.21 43.86 -17.16
CA MET A 52 -10.49 43.40 -17.71
C MET A 52 -10.78 44.04 -19.07
N GLU A 53 -10.68 45.36 -19.19
CA GLU A 53 -10.88 46.09 -20.45
C GLU A 53 -9.93 45.59 -21.54
N GLN A 54 -8.66 45.36 -21.20
CA GLN A 54 -7.68 44.82 -22.15
C GLN A 54 -8.00 43.38 -22.56
N LEU A 55 -8.47 42.53 -21.64
CA LEU A 55 -8.90 41.18 -21.98
C LEU A 55 -10.12 41.21 -22.91
N GLU A 56 -11.09 42.10 -22.67
CA GLU A 56 -12.27 42.26 -23.53
C GLU A 56 -11.86 42.72 -24.94
N HIS A 57 -11.00 43.74 -25.03
CA HIS A 57 -10.49 44.24 -26.30
C HIS A 57 -9.72 43.16 -27.09
N MET A 58 -8.85 42.40 -26.42
CA MET A 58 -8.14 41.29 -27.04
C MET A 58 -9.10 40.19 -27.51
N GLU A 59 -10.17 39.92 -26.76
CA GLU A 59 -11.16 38.91 -27.14
C GLU A 59 -11.95 39.33 -28.39
N GLU A 60 -12.34 40.59 -28.49
CA GLU A 60 -12.99 41.15 -29.68
C GLU A 60 -12.08 41.11 -30.91
N ASN A 61 -10.80 41.44 -30.75
CA ASN A 61 -9.82 41.39 -31.82
C ASN A 61 -9.62 39.96 -32.33
N LEU A 62 -9.61 38.96 -31.44
CA LEU A 62 -9.51 37.55 -31.84
C LEU A 62 -10.78 37.01 -32.51
N LYS A 63 -11.97 37.52 -32.13
CA LYS A 63 -13.24 37.17 -32.81
C LYS A 63 -13.25 37.63 -34.27
N ARG A 64 -12.52 38.70 -34.60
CA ARG A 64 -12.39 39.25 -35.96
C ARG A 64 -11.25 38.61 -36.78
N ALA A 65 -10.40 37.78 -36.16
CA ALA A 65 -9.24 37.17 -36.81
C ALA A 65 -9.60 35.91 -37.63
N ARG A 66 -8.81 35.59 -38.67
CA ARG A 66 -9.03 34.41 -39.51
C ARG A 66 -8.79 33.12 -38.72
N LYS A 67 -9.75 32.19 -38.76
CA LYS A 67 -9.65 30.87 -38.10
C LYS A 67 -8.51 30.05 -38.70
N GLY A 68 -7.64 29.49 -37.85
CA GLY A 68 -6.53 28.60 -38.24
C GLY A 68 -5.14 29.22 -38.19
N ASP A 69 -5.00 30.50 -37.83
CA ASP A 69 -3.70 31.15 -37.63
C ASP A 69 -3.12 30.81 -36.26
N LEU A 70 -1.85 30.38 -36.23
CA LEU A 70 -1.07 30.13 -35.01
C LEU A 70 -1.05 31.37 -34.09
N LYS A 71 -1.09 32.58 -34.66
CA LYS A 71 -1.14 33.83 -33.90
C LYS A 71 -2.38 33.90 -32.99
N VAL A 72 -3.53 33.41 -33.45
CA VAL A 72 -4.77 33.36 -32.65
C VAL A 72 -4.60 32.42 -31.46
N SER A 73 -4.03 31.23 -31.67
CA SER A 73 -3.78 30.27 -30.58
C SER A 73 -2.79 30.81 -29.54
N ILE A 74 -1.75 31.55 -29.96
CA ILE A 74 -0.78 32.15 -29.03
C ILE A 74 -1.44 33.25 -28.17
N HIS A 75 -2.23 34.13 -28.77
CA HIS A 75 -2.95 35.16 -28.02
C HIS A 75 -4.01 34.56 -27.07
N GLN A 76 -4.70 33.49 -27.47
CA GLN A 76 -5.62 32.76 -26.59
C GLN A 76 -4.91 32.16 -25.37
N MET A 77 -3.76 31.51 -25.57
CA MET A 77 -2.96 30.97 -24.45
C MET A 77 -2.52 32.07 -23.48
N GLU A 78 -2.12 33.24 -23.97
CA GLU A 78 -1.71 34.34 -23.10
C GLU A 78 -2.91 34.94 -22.32
N MET A 79 -4.06 35.12 -22.98
CA MET A 79 -5.28 35.57 -22.31
C MET A 79 -5.72 34.62 -21.19
N GLU A 80 -5.62 33.30 -21.41
CA GLU A 80 -5.92 32.31 -20.37
C GLU A 80 -4.99 32.43 -19.16
N ARG A 81 -3.70 32.69 -19.38
CA ARG A 81 -2.72 32.90 -18.31
C ARG A 81 -3.03 34.17 -17.51
N ILE A 82 -3.37 35.27 -18.18
CA ILE A 82 -3.73 36.54 -17.54
C ILE A 82 -5.03 36.36 -16.74
N ARG A 83 -6.06 35.75 -17.34
CA ARG A 83 -7.34 35.45 -16.68
C ARG A 83 -7.12 34.59 -15.44
N PHE A 84 -6.26 33.57 -15.50
CA PHE A 84 -5.91 32.75 -14.35
C PHE A 84 -5.33 33.57 -13.20
N VAL A 85 -4.37 34.47 -13.48
CA VAL A 85 -3.74 35.33 -12.45
C VAL A 85 -4.78 36.25 -11.83
N LEU A 86 -5.60 36.93 -12.64
CA LEU A 86 -6.66 37.82 -12.17
C LEU A 86 -7.68 37.06 -11.30
N SER A 87 -8.19 35.94 -11.77
CA SER A 87 -9.13 35.11 -11.01
C SER A 87 -8.50 34.52 -9.74
N SER A 88 -7.20 34.23 -9.73
CA SER A 88 -6.50 33.76 -8.52
C SER A 88 -6.31 34.88 -7.50
N TYR A 89 -6.04 36.11 -7.95
CA TYR A 89 -5.93 37.29 -7.11
C TYR A 89 -7.25 37.61 -6.42
N LEU A 90 -8.34 37.74 -7.19
CA LEU A 90 -9.67 38.04 -6.64
C LEU A 90 -10.16 36.95 -5.68
N ARG A 91 -9.95 35.66 -6.01
CA ARG A 91 -10.27 34.55 -5.08
C ARG A 91 -9.47 34.61 -3.77
N CYS A 92 -8.21 35.00 -3.83
CA CYS A 92 -7.39 35.13 -2.63
C CYS A 92 -7.93 36.23 -1.71
N ARG A 93 -8.35 37.36 -2.29
CA ARG A 93 -8.96 38.48 -1.57
C ARG A 93 -10.29 38.08 -0.95
N LEU A 94 -11.20 37.48 -1.73
CA LEU A 94 -12.50 37.00 -1.23
C LEU A 94 -12.34 36.02 -0.08
N MET A 95 -11.41 35.07 -0.18
CA MET A 95 -11.13 34.11 0.90
C MET A 95 -10.67 34.82 2.19
N LYS A 96 -9.87 35.89 2.09
CA LYS A 96 -9.47 36.69 3.26
C LYS A 96 -10.64 37.50 3.82
N ILE A 97 -11.48 38.06 2.96
CA ILE A 97 -12.70 38.77 3.35
C ILE A 97 -13.63 37.82 4.12
N GLU A 98 -13.94 36.64 3.58
CA GLU A 98 -14.78 35.62 4.25
C GLU A 98 -14.18 35.14 5.59
N LYS A 99 -12.85 35.07 5.68
CA LYS A 99 -12.17 34.62 6.91
C LYS A 99 -12.17 35.69 8.00
N PHE A 100 -12.11 36.96 7.63
CA PHE A 100 -11.88 38.08 8.55
C PHE A 100 -12.96 39.18 8.47
N PHE A 101 -14.14 38.87 7.94
CA PHE A 101 -15.18 39.84 7.58
C PHE A 101 -15.54 40.89 8.65
N PRO A 102 -15.64 40.58 9.97
CA PRO A 102 -15.97 41.61 10.96
C PRO A 102 -14.83 42.61 11.13
N HIS A 103 -13.58 42.14 11.12
CA HIS A 103 -12.38 42.96 11.28
C HIS A 103 -12.12 43.82 10.05
N VAL A 104 -12.38 43.27 8.87
CA VAL A 104 -12.26 43.99 7.59
C VAL A 104 -13.28 45.12 7.52
N LEU A 105 -14.54 44.86 7.89
CA LEU A 105 -15.59 45.89 7.93
C LEU A 105 -15.33 46.95 9.02
N GLU A 106 -14.85 46.55 10.19
CA GLU A 106 -14.51 47.50 11.26
C GLU A 106 -13.30 48.37 10.86
N LYS A 107 -12.27 47.79 10.23
CA LYS A 107 -11.13 48.53 9.68
C LYS A 107 -11.60 49.57 8.67
N GLU A 108 -12.47 49.20 7.73
CA GLU A 108 -13.01 50.12 6.72
C GLU A 108 -13.89 51.22 7.35
N LYS A 109 -14.64 50.90 8.40
CA LYS A 109 -15.49 51.87 9.13
C LYS A 109 -14.67 52.88 9.93
N THR A 110 -13.53 52.45 10.48
CA THR A 110 -12.62 53.31 11.27
C THR A 110 -11.56 54.02 10.41
N ARG A 111 -11.55 53.78 9.10
CA ARG A 111 -10.61 54.34 8.14
C ARG A 111 -10.73 55.87 8.08
N ARG A 112 -9.58 56.57 8.01
CA ARG A 112 -9.53 58.01 7.73
C ARG A 112 -9.73 58.25 6.24
N GLU A 113 -10.38 59.33 5.84
CA GLU A 113 -10.66 59.62 4.41
C GLU A 113 -9.39 59.66 3.54
N GLU A 114 -8.25 60.04 4.12
CA GLU A 114 -6.94 60.14 3.45
C GLU A 114 -6.23 58.79 3.23
N GLU A 115 -6.66 57.71 3.90
CA GLU A 115 -6.04 56.39 3.80
C GLU A 115 -6.65 55.57 2.65
N PRO A 116 -5.85 54.83 1.86
CA PRO A 116 -6.35 54.00 0.77
C PRO A 116 -7.26 52.89 1.31
N SER A 117 -8.40 52.67 0.64
CA SER A 117 -9.33 51.61 1.02
C SER A 117 -8.74 50.23 0.75
N THR A 118 -9.00 49.30 1.67
CA THR A 118 -8.62 47.89 1.51
C THR A 118 -9.62 47.10 0.69
N LEU A 119 -10.80 47.65 0.42
CA LEU A 119 -11.90 46.99 -0.28
C LEU A 119 -12.30 47.76 -1.55
N SER A 120 -12.78 47.02 -2.55
CA SER A 120 -13.58 47.63 -3.62
C SER A 120 -15.02 47.89 -3.14
N GLN A 121 -15.77 48.68 -3.90
CA GLN A 121 -17.18 48.91 -3.59
C GLN A 121 -17.99 47.61 -3.60
N GLU A 122 -17.67 46.72 -4.55
CA GLU A 122 -18.27 45.40 -4.70
C GLU A 122 -17.84 44.45 -3.57
N GLU A 123 -16.56 44.45 -3.19
CA GLU A 123 -16.05 43.66 -2.06
C GLU A 123 -16.65 44.12 -0.73
N PHE A 124 -16.87 45.41 -0.55
CA PHE A 124 -17.53 45.97 0.63
C PHE A 124 -19.01 45.58 0.69
N ALA A 125 -19.72 45.61 -0.44
CA ALA A 125 -21.09 45.12 -0.52
C ALA A 125 -21.17 43.63 -0.17
N PHE A 126 -20.28 42.82 -0.75
CA PHE A 126 -20.17 41.38 -0.45
C PHE A 126 -19.90 41.11 1.04
N ALA A 127 -18.94 41.82 1.65
CA ALA A 127 -18.62 41.64 3.06
C ALA A 127 -19.80 41.98 3.98
N LYS A 128 -20.57 43.03 3.66
CA LYS A 128 -21.79 43.41 4.39
C LYS A 128 -22.89 42.35 4.27
N GLU A 129 -23.15 41.85 3.06
CA GLU A 129 -24.10 40.76 2.86
C GLU A 129 -23.69 39.50 3.62
N PHE A 130 -22.40 39.16 3.58
CA PHE A 130 -21.86 37.99 4.27
C PHE A 130 -22.04 38.07 5.80
N LEU A 131 -21.77 39.25 6.38
CA LEU A 131 -22.02 39.51 7.80
C LEU A 131 -23.50 39.34 8.14
N ALA A 132 -24.40 40.01 7.39
CA ALA A 132 -25.84 39.97 7.65
C ALA A 132 -26.42 38.55 7.48
N ASN A 133 -25.97 37.80 6.48
CA ASN A 133 -26.38 36.42 6.23
C ASN A 133 -25.91 35.50 7.37
N THR A 134 -24.67 35.66 7.82
CA THR A 134 -24.12 34.86 8.94
C THR A 134 -24.86 35.14 10.25
N GLU A 135 -25.12 36.41 10.56
CA GLU A 135 -25.89 36.79 11.76
C GLU A 135 -27.32 36.24 11.71
N THR A 136 -27.99 36.34 10.57
CA THR A 136 -29.35 35.81 10.37
C THR A 136 -29.36 34.30 10.52
N TYR A 137 -28.43 33.59 9.89
CA TYR A 137 -28.32 32.14 9.98
C TYR A 137 -28.07 31.66 11.41
N LEU A 138 -27.13 32.27 12.13
CA LEU A 138 -26.84 31.92 13.53
C LEU A 138 -28.05 32.20 14.43
N LYS A 139 -28.72 33.33 14.22
CA LYS A 139 -29.95 33.70 14.93
C LYS A 139 -31.05 32.68 14.72
N ASP A 140 -31.32 32.31 13.48
CA ASP A 140 -32.43 31.43 13.13
C ASP A 140 -32.19 29.96 13.45
N THR A 141 -30.93 29.51 13.42
CA THR A 141 -30.59 28.11 13.67
C THR A 141 -30.49 27.83 15.17
N ALA A 142 -29.92 28.74 15.95
CA ALA A 142 -29.57 28.45 17.35
C ALA A 142 -29.84 29.62 18.31
N LEU A 143 -29.39 30.84 18.01
CA LEU A 143 -29.34 31.89 19.04
C LEU A 143 -30.72 32.32 19.52
N LYS A 144 -31.76 32.31 18.68
CA LYS A 144 -33.15 32.63 19.11
C LYS A 144 -33.75 31.62 20.08
N HIS A 145 -33.17 30.41 20.15
CA HIS A 145 -33.62 29.33 21.03
C HIS A 145 -32.82 29.25 22.35
N MET A 146 -31.80 30.09 22.52
CA MET A 146 -31.01 30.18 23.74
C MET A 146 -31.72 31.02 24.83
N PRO A 147 -31.33 30.89 26.12
CA PRO A 147 -31.80 31.78 27.18
C PRO A 147 -31.60 33.28 26.84
N PRO A 148 -32.46 34.20 27.31
CA PRO A 148 -32.49 35.60 26.86
C PRO A 148 -31.15 36.36 26.93
N ASN A 149 -30.31 36.02 27.90
CA ASN A 149 -28.98 36.60 28.12
C ASN A 149 -27.87 36.02 27.20
N LEU A 150 -28.16 34.98 26.42
CA LEU A 150 -27.20 34.27 25.56
C LEU A 150 -27.57 34.31 24.07
N GLN A 151 -28.58 35.09 23.68
CA GLN A 151 -29.05 35.15 22.28
C GLN A 151 -28.22 36.08 21.38
N LYS A 152 -27.24 36.80 21.94
CA LYS A 152 -26.36 37.70 21.18
C LYS A 152 -24.94 37.17 21.20
N VAL A 153 -24.30 37.11 20.02
CA VAL A 153 -22.90 36.75 19.85
C VAL A 153 -22.21 37.91 19.12
N ASP A 154 -21.11 38.40 19.69
CA ASP A 154 -20.28 39.42 19.06
C ASP A 154 -19.28 38.76 18.11
N LEU A 155 -19.53 38.88 16.81
CA LEU A 155 -18.69 38.29 15.77
C LEU A 155 -17.31 38.95 15.69
N LEU A 156 -17.16 40.22 16.08
CA LEU A 156 -15.86 40.90 16.11
C LEU A 156 -14.93 40.27 17.16
N ARG A 157 -15.47 39.75 18.26
CA ARG A 157 -14.69 39.02 19.28
C ARG A 157 -14.52 37.54 18.95
N THR A 158 -15.49 36.94 18.28
CA THR A 158 -15.51 35.49 18.03
C THR A 158 -14.66 35.10 16.83
N VAL A 159 -14.65 35.92 15.77
CA VAL A 159 -13.84 35.68 14.58
C VAL A 159 -12.39 36.08 14.87
N PRO A 160 -11.38 35.22 14.56
CA PRO A 160 -9.97 35.55 14.76
C PRO A 160 -9.53 36.75 13.91
N LYS A 161 -8.57 37.53 14.40
CA LYS A 161 -7.91 38.60 13.64
C LYS A 161 -6.83 38.03 12.70
N PRO A 162 -6.46 38.76 11.63
CA PRO A 162 -5.23 38.47 10.90
C PRO A 162 -4.02 38.50 11.83
N ASP A 163 -3.16 37.50 11.71
CA ASP A 163 -1.93 37.37 12.50
C ASP A 163 -0.79 38.14 11.80
N LEU A 164 -0.45 39.31 12.32
CA LEU A 164 0.58 40.18 11.74
C LEU A 164 2.01 39.73 12.10
N ASP A 165 2.16 38.83 13.07
CA ASP A 165 3.45 38.26 13.48
C ASP A 165 3.84 37.02 12.64
N ALA A 166 2.98 36.65 11.69
CA ALA A 166 3.24 35.54 10.78
C ALA A 166 4.46 35.80 9.88
N TYR A 167 5.45 34.91 9.95
CA TYR A 167 6.63 34.96 9.09
C TYR A 167 6.29 34.89 7.60
N VAL A 168 6.87 35.81 6.83
CA VAL A 168 6.74 35.87 5.37
C VAL A 168 8.09 35.79 4.67
N PHE A 169 8.11 35.18 3.49
CA PHE A 169 9.26 35.31 2.59
C PHE A 169 9.10 36.58 1.76
N LEU A 170 10.10 37.45 1.81
CA LEU A 170 10.11 38.71 1.05
C LEU A 170 11.25 38.75 0.03
N ARG A 171 11.07 39.57 -1.00
CA ARG A 171 12.13 39.94 -1.95
C ARG A 171 12.18 41.46 -2.04
N VAL A 172 13.29 42.04 -1.62
CA VAL A 172 13.50 43.49 -1.62
C VAL A 172 13.58 44.00 -3.06
N LYS A 173 12.66 44.91 -3.44
CA LYS A 173 12.68 45.61 -4.74
C LYS A 173 13.22 47.03 -4.63
N GLU A 174 12.94 47.68 -3.52
CA GLU A 174 13.37 49.05 -3.20
C GLU A 174 14.15 49.03 -1.90
N ARG A 175 15.22 49.83 -1.82
CA ARG A 175 16.07 49.89 -0.63
C ARG A 175 15.28 50.51 0.52
N GLN A 176 15.05 49.73 1.57
CA GLN A 176 14.46 50.19 2.83
C GLN A 176 15.53 50.10 3.94
N GLU A 177 15.80 51.21 4.60
CA GLU A 177 16.75 51.28 5.72
C GLU A 177 16.03 51.20 7.07
N ASN A 178 16.77 50.84 8.12
CA ASN A 178 16.32 50.83 9.52
C ASN A 178 15.13 49.90 9.82
N ILE A 179 15.17 48.65 9.32
CA ILE A 179 14.19 47.62 9.69
C ILE A 179 14.39 47.24 11.16
N LEU A 180 13.34 47.44 11.97
CA LEU A 180 13.28 46.95 13.34
C LEU A 180 13.13 45.42 13.32
N VAL A 181 14.06 44.71 13.92
CA VAL A 181 13.98 43.26 14.14
C VAL A 181 13.81 43.04 15.63
N GLU A 182 12.57 42.78 16.04
CA GLU A 182 12.28 42.42 17.42
C GLU A 182 12.74 40.97 17.66
N PRO A 183 13.56 40.70 18.70
CA PRO A 183 13.97 39.35 19.04
C PRO A 183 12.78 38.53 19.56
N GLU A 184 12.67 37.26 19.15
CA GLU A 184 11.64 36.33 19.64
C GLU A 184 11.71 36.16 21.17
N ASN A 185 10.55 35.95 21.81
CA ASN A 185 10.47 35.53 23.21
C ASN A 185 11.25 34.21 23.43
N ASP A 186 12.24 34.23 24.33
CA ASP A 186 13.17 33.12 24.63
C ASP A 186 12.51 31.77 25.00
N GLU A 187 11.23 31.76 25.37
CA GLU A 187 10.50 30.53 25.73
C GLU A 187 10.28 29.58 24.54
N GLN A 188 10.09 30.10 23.31
CA GLN A 188 9.95 29.26 22.12
C GLN A 188 11.27 28.56 21.78
N SER A 189 12.39 29.26 21.94
CA SER A 189 13.75 28.76 21.69
C SER A 189 14.12 27.62 22.63
N LEU A 190 13.70 27.70 23.90
CA LEU A 190 13.95 26.65 24.89
C LEU A 190 13.19 25.35 24.55
N ILE A 191 11.92 25.47 24.13
CA ILE A 191 11.10 24.31 23.71
C ILE A 191 11.67 23.68 22.44
N VAL A 192 12.06 24.48 21.45
CA VAL A 192 12.68 23.99 20.21
C VAL A 192 14.03 23.33 20.48
N SER A 193 14.83 23.89 21.40
CA SER A 193 16.12 23.32 21.82
C SER A 193 15.96 22.01 22.59
N LEU A 194 15.01 21.94 23.52
CA LEU A 194 14.69 20.70 24.25
C LEU A 194 14.12 19.62 23.33
N LEU A 195 13.26 19.99 22.39
CA LEU A 195 12.77 19.11 21.33
C LEU A 195 13.92 18.66 20.42
N GLY A 196 14.83 19.55 20.05
CA GLY A 196 16.02 19.26 19.24
C GLY A 196 16.98 18.29 19.93
N ILE A 197 17.25 18.49 21.23
CA ILE A 197 18.08 17.58 22.04
C ILE A 197 17.37 16.22 22.17
N SER A 198 16.07 16.20 22.48
CA SER A 198 15.28 14.97 22.56
C SER A 198 15.27 14.21 21.23
N LEU A 199 15.11 14.91 20.10
CA LEU A 199 15.15 14.35 18.77
C LEU A 199 16.54 13.80 18.44
N THR A 200 17.60 14.50 18.83
CA THR A 200 19.00 14.10 18.60
C THR A 200 19.38 12.88 19.44
N VAL A 201 18.96 12.83 20.70
CA VAL A 201 19.12 11.66 21.60
C VAL A 201 18.33 10.47 21.04
N LEU A 202 17.10 10.69 20.59
CA LEU A 202 16.30 9.65 19.94
C LEU A 202 16.95 9.14 18.65
N PHE A 203 17.49 10.03 17.81
CA PHE A 203 18.16 9.67 16.57
C PHE A 203 19.48 8.93 16.81
N THR A 204 20.26 9.35 17.81
CA THR A 204 21.51 8.68 18.20
C THR A 204 21.25 7.30 18.81
N LEU A 205 20.24 7.17 19.68
CA LEU A 205 19.79 5.87 20.18
C LEU A 205 19.28 4.97 19.04
N LEU A 206 18.53 5.53 18.09
CA LEU A 206 18.07 4.80 16.91
C LEU A 206 19.26 4.35 16.05
N LEU A 207 20.25 5.21 15.82
CA LEU A 207 21.43 4.89 15.02
C LEU A 207 22.29 3.79 15.68
N VAL A 208 22.55 3.89 16.98
CA VAL A 208 23.39 2.95 17.73
C VAL A 208 22.69 1.60 17.95
N PHE A 209 21.41 1.58 18.30
CA PHE A 209 20.71 0.33 18.63
C PHE A 209 20.01 -0.34 17.44
N ILE A 210 19.85 0.35 16.31
CA ILE A 210 19.16 -0.19 15.14
C ILE A 210 20.11 -0.34 13.95
N ILE A 211 20.83 0.72 13.56
CA ILE A 211 21.65 0.70 12.33
C ILE A 211 22.90 -0.16 12.54
N VAL A 212 23.65 0.05 13.64
CA VAL A 212 24.88 -0.72 13.92
C VAL A 212 24.61 -2.23 13.96
N PRO A 213 23.63 -2.76 14.72
CA PRO A 213 23.30 -4.18 14.67
C PRO A 213 22.74 -4.64 13.31
N ALA A 214 22.13 -3.76 12.51
CA ALA A 214 21.67 -4.09 11.16
C ALA A 214 22.81 -4.34 10.19
N VAL A 215 23.82 -3.48 10.21
CA VAL A 215 25.04 -3.58 9.40
C VAL A 215 25.79 -4.87 9.74
N PHE A 216 26.08 -5.09 11.03
CA PHE A 216 26.86 -6.25 11.48
C PHE A 216 26.05 -7.55 11.60
N GLY A 217 24.72 -7.50 11.50
CA GLY A 217 23.86 -8.68 11.64
C GLY A 217 23.80 -9.25 13.06
N VAL A 218 24.13 -8.45 14.07
CA VAL A 218 24.17 -8.87 15.48
C VAL A 218 22.80 -8.66 16.15
N SER A 219 22.49 -9.49 17.14
CA SER A 219 21.25 -9.46 17.94
C SER A 219 21.61 -9.50 19.42
N PHE A 220 21.13 -8.53 20.21
CA PHE A 220 21.38 -8.43 21.66
C PHE A 220 20.60 -9.46 22.51
N GLY A 221 20.06 -10.54 21.92
CA GLY A 221 19.34 -11.59 22.66
C GLY A 221 17.96 -11.23 23.20
N ILE A 222 17.62 -9.94 23.31
CA ILE A 222 16.33 -9.40 23.80
C ILE A 222 15.12 -10.04 23.09
N ARG A 223 15.25 -10.32 21.79
CA ARG A 223 14.16 -10.93 20.99
C ARG A 223 13.80 -12.35 21.45
N LYS A 224 14.80 -13.16 21.85
CA LYS A 224 14.55 -14.52 22.34
C LYS A 224 13.82 -14.48 23.68
N LEU A 225 14.19 -13.55 24.55
CA LEU A 225 13.50 -13.33 25.82
C LEU A 225 12.06 -12.88 25.60
N TYR A 226 11.84 -11.87 24.74
CA TYR A 226 10.51 -11.39 24.36
C TYR A 226 9.61 -12.52 23.83
N MET A 227 10.10 -13.34 22.90
CA MET A 227 9.37 -14.47 22.35
C MET A 227 9.00 -15.51 23.43
N LYS A 228 9.96 -15.88 24.27
CA LYS A 228 9.74 -16.85 25.36
C LYS A 228 8.71 -16.33 26.37
N THR A 229 8.72 -15.03 26.65
CA THR A 229 7.72 -14.39 27.52
C THR A 229 6.32 -14.42 26.88
N LEU A 230 6.21 -14.06 25.59
CA LEU A 230 4.93 -14.12 24.88
C LEU A 230 4.33 -15.52 24.84
N LEU A 231 5.13 -16.55 24.53
CA LEU A 231 4.66 -17.94 24.51
C LEU A 231 4.11 -18.37 25.88
N LYS A 232 4.79 -17.99 26.97
CA LYS A 232 4.29 -18.25 28.33
C LYS A 232 2.95 -17.55 28.58
N ILE A 233 2.79 -16.32 28.10
CA ILE A 233 1.53 -15.55 28.22
C ILE A 233 0.41 -16.22 27.41
N PHE A 234 0.67 -16.61 26.16
CA PHE A 234 -0.31 -17.27 25.29
C PHE A 234 -0.75 -18.63 25.87
N ALA A 235 0.19 -19.43 26.36
CA ALA A 235 -0.10 -20.70 27.01
C ALA A 235 -0.95 -20.50 28.27
N TRP A 236 -0.60 -19.52 29.11
CA TRP A 236 -1.38 -19.18 30.31
C TRP A 236 -2.79 -18.71 29.96
N ALA A 237 -2.93 -17.84 28.95
CA ALA A 237 -4.24 -17.33 28.51
C ALA A 237 -5.12 -18.45 27.98
N THR A 238 -4.55 -19.36 27.17
CA THR A 238 -5.26 -20.52 26.61
C THR A 238 -5.73 -21.47 27.70
N LEU A 239 -4.84 -21.86 28.64
CA LEU A 239 -5.20 -22.68 29.81
C LEU A 239 -6.32 -22.07 30.65
N ARG A 240 -6.31 -20.73 30.80
CA ARG A 240 -7.35 -20.03 31.55
C ARG A 240 -8.69 -20.05 30.83
N MET A 241 -8.69 -19.88 29.51
CA MET A 241 -9.90 -20.03 28.68
C MET A 241 -10.47 -21.43 28.81
N GLU A 242 -9.64 -22.46 28.68
CA GLU A 242 -10.04 -23.86 28.84
C GLU A 242 -10.68 -24.13 30.20
N ARG A 243 -10.11 -23.60 31.28
CA ARG A 243 -10.69 -23.73 32.61
C ARG A 243 -12.03 -23.00 32.73
N GLY A 244 -12.14 -21.77 32.22
CA GLY A 244 -13.39 -21.00 32.27
C GLY A 244 -14.51 -21.60 31.42
N ALA A 245 -14.18 -22.24 30.31
CA ALA A 245 -15.13 -22.97 29.48
C ALA A 245 -15.64 -24.24 30.17
N LYS A 246 -14.74 -25.00 30.81
CA LYS A 246 -15.10 -26.14 31.67
C LYS A 246 -16.01 -25.72 32.84
N GLU A 247 -15.69 -24.63 33.53
CA GLU A 247 -16.49 -24.08 34.63
C GLU A 247 -17.92 -23.68 34.18
N LYS A 248 -18.09 -23.23 32.93
CA LYS A 248 -19.37 -22.79 32.37
C LYS A 248 -20.13 -23.87 31.57
N ASN A 249 -19.66 -25.12 31.55
CA ASN A 249 -20.17 -26.19 30.67
C ASN A 249 -20.27 -25.77 29.19
N HIS A 250 -19.39 -24.88 28.75
CA HIS A 250 -19.35 -24.40 27.37
C HIS A 250 -18.20 -25.11 26.64
N GLN A 251 -18.48 -25.73 25.49
CA GLN A 251 -17.40 -26.29 24.68
C GLN A 251 -16.62 -25.17 24.01
N LEU A 252 -15.30 -25.13 24.20
CA LEU A 252 -14.45 -24.26 23.40
C LEU A 252 -14.41 -24.76 21.97
N TYR A 253 -14.65 -23.84 21.04
CA TYR A 253 -14.45 -24.08 19.62
C TYR A 253 -13.01 -24.53 19.39
N LYS A 254 -12.83 -25.75 18.88
CA LYS A 254 -11.56 -26.24 18.36
C LYS A 254 -11.59 -26.12 16.84
N PRO A 255 -10.64 -25.40 16.21
CA PRO A 255 -10.48 -25.41 14.76
C PRO A 255 -10.34 -26.86 14.27
N TYR A 256 -11.14 -27.25 13.28
CA TYR A 256 -11.12 -28.61 12.74
C TYR A 256 -9.84 -28.82 11.91
N THR A 257 -8.95 -29.69 12.38
CA THR A 257 -7.64 -29.94 11.75
C THR A 257 -7.68 -31.03 10.68
N ASN A 258 -8.68 -31.93 10.71
CA ASN A 258 -8.91 -32.98 9.72
C ASN A 258 -10.38 -32.94 9.26
N GLY A 259 -10.63 -33.29 7.99
CA GLY A 259 -11.98 -33.27 7.40
C GLY A 259 -12.98 -34.03 8.27
N ILE A 260 -14.19 -33.46 8.40
CA ILE A 260 -15.29 -34.03 9.19
C ILE A 260 -15.70 -35.39 8.60
N ILE A 261 -15.53 -35.55 7.30
CA ILE A 261 -15.86 -36.77 6.57
C ILE A 261 -14.57 -37.53 6.25
N ALA A 262 -14.51 -38.81 6.64
CA ALA A 262 -13.51 -39.73 6.11
C ALA A 262 -13.81 -39.96 4.63
N LYS A 263 -12.97 -39.40 3.76
CA LYS A 263 -13.08 -39.59 2.31
C LYS A 263 -12.17 -40.76 1.92
N ASP A 264 -12.77 -41.90 1.60
CA ASP A 264 -12.03 -42.97 0.93
C ASP A 264 -11.81 -42.58 -0.55
N PRO A 265 -10.63 -42.89 -1.12
CA PRO A 265 -10.34 -42.61 -2.52
C PRO A 265 -11.04 -43.66 -3.41
N THR A 266 -12.36 -43.64 -3.43
CA THR A 266 -13.22 -44.47 -4.28
C THR A 266 -13.54 -43.75 -5.58
N SER A 267 -13.63 -44.49 -6.67
CA SER A 267 -13.97 -43.92 -7.98
C SER A 267 -15.46 -43.56 -8.06
N LEU A 268 -15.80 -42.59 -8.92
CA LEU A 268 -17.20 -42.22 -9.24
C LEU A 268 -18.07 -43.45 -9.54
N GLU A 269 -17.53 -44.39 -10.31
CA GLU A 269 -18.25 -45.62 -10.70
C GLU A 269 -18.50 -46.55 -9.51
N GLU A 270 -17.54 -46.71 -8.60
CA GLU A 270 -17.67 -47.59 -7.45
C GLU A 270 -18.72 -47.08 -6.46
N GLU A 271 -18.68 -45.78 -6.14
CA GLU A 271 -19.63 -45.19 -5.20
C GLU A 271 -21.06 -45.22 -5.75
N ILE A 272 -21.24 -44.95 -7.05
CA ILE A 272 -22.57 -45.04 -7.67
C ILE A 272 -23.05 -46.50 -7.72
N LYS A 273 -22.19 -47.46 -8.08
CA LYS A 273 -22.53 -48.90 -8.04
C LYS A 273 -22.92 -49.35 -6.63
N GLU A 274 -22.26 -48.83 -5.59
CA GLU A 274 -22.61 -49.12 -4.20
C GLU A 274 -23.98 -48.56 -3.81
N ILE A 275 -24.29 -47.31 -4.19
CA ILE A 275 -25.60 -46.70 -3.97
C ILE A 275 -26.71 -47.53 -4.63
N ARG A 276 -26.50 -47.97 -5.88
CA ARG A 276 -27.45 -48.82 -6.62
C ARG A 276 -27.65 -50.18 -5.94
N ARG A 277 -26.57 -50.81 -5.44
CA ARG A 277 -26.64 -52.08 -4.66
C ARG A 277 -27.40 -51.94 -3.35
N SER A 278 -27.33 -50.78 -2.70
CA SER A 278 -28.03 -50.54 -1.43
C SER A 278 -29.54 -50.33 -1.58
N GLY A 279 -30.00 -49.89 -2.76
CA GLY A 279 -31.40 -49.53 -3.02
C GLY A 279 -32.23 -50.59 -3.76
N SER A 280 -31.61 -51.63 -4.34
CA SER A 280 -32.32 -52.63 -5.15
C SER A 280 -32.08 -54.06 -4.65
N SER A 281 -33.17 -54.73 -4.26
CA SER A 281 -33.23 -56.18 -4.03
C SER A 281 -33.40 -56.98 -5.34
N LYS A 282 -33.25 -56.35 -6.52
CA LYS A 282 -33.30 -57.03 -7.82
C LYS A 282 -31.90 -57.22 -8.38
N ALA A 283 -31.42 -58.45 -8.26
CA ALA A 283 -30.47 -59.00 -9.20
C ALA A 283 -31.09 -59.01 -10.62
N LEU A 284 -30.24 -58.82 -11.64
CA LEU A 284 -30.50 -58.87 -13.08
C LEU A 284 -31.26 -57.67 -13.69
N ASP A 285 -30.53 -56.61 -14.02
CA ASP A 285 -30.35 -56.22 -15.42
C ASP A 285 -29.10 -55.33 -15.54
N ASN A 286 -28.11 -55.76 -16.32
CA ASN A 286 -26.84 -55.05 -16.54
C ASN A 286 -26.98 -53.95 -17.61
N THR A 287 -28.17 -53.35 -17.76
CA THR A 287 -28.36 -52.26 -18.71
C THR A 287 -27.78 -50.98 -18.13
N PRO A 288 -26.83 -50.33 -18.81
CA PRO A 288 -26.33 -49.04 -18.37
C PRO A 288 -27.46 -48.03 -18.63
N GLU A 289 -28.23 -47.74 -17.60
CA GLU A 289 -29.31 -46.75 -17.61
C GLU A 289 -29.14 -45.80 -16.42
N PHE A 290 -29.73 -44.62 -16.57
CA PHE A 290 -29.81 -43.64 -15.49
C PHE A 290 -30.74 -44.14 -14.38
N GLU A 291 -30.27 -44.14 -13.15
CA GLU A 291 -31.13 -44.40 -11.98
C GLU A 291 -31.31 -43.13 -11.17
N LEU A 292 -32.53 -42.88 -10.65
CA LEU A 292 -32.80 -41.71 -9.81
C LEU A 292 -31.88 -41.67 -8.57
N SER A 293 -31.44 -42.85 -8.10
CA SER A 293 -30.51 -43.01 -6.99
C SER A 293 -29.14 -42.36 -7.24
N ASP A 294 -28.72 -42.22 -8.50
CA ASP A 294 -27.46 -41.60 -8.90
C ASP A 294 -27.40 -40.11 -8.48
N ILE A 295 -28.54 -39.43 -8.35
CA ILE A 295 -28.59 -38.03 -7.91
C ILE A 295 -28.07 -37.89 -6.47
N PHE A 296 -28.31 -38.88 -5.61
CA PHE A 296 -27.86 -38.84 -4.22
C PHE A 296 -26.34 -38.79 -4.09
N TYR A 297 -25.60 -39.41 -5.03
CA TYR A 297 -24.15 -39.29 -5.10
C TYR A 297 -23.74 -37.81 -5.27
N PHE A 298 -24.31 -37.12 -6.26
CA PHE A 298 -23.94 -35.72 -6.54
C PHE A 298 -24.38 -34.78 -5.42
N CYS A 299 -25.57 -34.99 -4.84
CA CYS A 299 -26.03 -34.23 -3.67
C CYS A 299 -25.10 -34.45 -2.47
N ARG A 300 -24.71 -35.71 -2.20
CA ARG A 300 -23.75 -36.06 -1.15
C ARG A 300 -22.41 -35.38 -1.40
N LYS A 301 -21.78 -35.54 -2.57
CA LYS A 301 -20.50 -34.88 -2.90
C LYS A 301 -20.58 -33.36 -2.81
N GLY A 302 -21.70 -32.76 -3.21
CA GLY A 302 -21.96 -31.33 -3.04
C GLY A 302 -21.97 -30.91 -1.57
N MET A 303 -22.71 -31.63 -0.72
CA MET A 303 -22.72 -31.38 0.73
C MET A 303 -21.36 -31.63 1.38
N GLU A 304 -20.66 -32.72 1.01
CA GLU A 304 -19.31 -33.03 1.50
C GLU A 304 -18.31 -31.92 1.14
N THR A 305 -18.42 -31.32 -0.05
CA THR A 305 -17.55 -30.22 -0.48
C THR A 305 -17.85 -28.92 0.27
N ILE A 306 -19.12 -28.68 0.63
CA ILE A 306 -19.52 -27.52 1.44
C ILE A 306 -19.06 -27.70 2.90
N MET A 307 -19.22 -28.90 3.45
CA MET A 307 -18.82 -29.21 4.83
C MET A 307 -17.29 -29.24 4.99
N ASP A 308 -16.59 -29.92 4.08
CA ASP A 308 -15.14 -30.00 4.05
C ASP A 308 -14.57 -29.15 2.90
N ASP A 309 -14.78 -27.83 2.99
CA ASP A 309 -14.21 -26.90 2.02
C ASP A 309 -12.67 -26.97 2.05
N GLU A 310 -12.08 -27.52 1.00
CA GLU A 310 -10.63 -27.70 0.85
C GLU A 310 -9.94 -26.55 0.13
N VAL A 311 -10.72 -25.67 -0.53
CA VAL A 311 -10.20 -24.62 -1.41
C VAL A 311 -10.26 -23.26 -0.71
N THR A 312 -11.45 -22.80 -0.32
CA THR A 312 -11.62 -21.43 0.21
C THR A 312 -10.91 -21.26 1.54
N LYS A 313 -10.85 -22.32 2.37
CA LYS A 313 -10.12 -22.31 3.65
C LYS A 313 -8.63 -22.01 3.50
N ARG A 314 -8.05 -22.28 2.31
CA ARG A 314 -6.63 -21.98 2.03
C ARG A 314 -6.41 -20.51 1.68
N PHE A 315 -7.47 -19.79 1.36
CA PHE A 315 -7.48 -18.35 1.09
C PHE A 315 -8.08 -17.50 2.22
N SER A 316 -8.29 -18.11 3.39
CA SER A 316 -8.62 -17.43 4.65
C SER A 316 -7.45 -17.52 5.64
N ALA A 317 -7.47 -16.61 6.62
CA ALA A 317 -6.54 -16.64 7.73
C ALA A 317 -6.58 -18.01 8.43
N GLU A 318 -5.41 -18.52 8.83
CA GLU A 318 -5.30 -19.76 9.59
C GLU A 318 -5.97 -19.58 10.96
N GLU A 319 -6.92 -20.44 11.29
CA GLU A 319 -7.58 -20.42 12.59
C GLU A 319 -6.70 -21.10 13.64
N LEU A 320 -6.46 -20.40 14.75
CA LEU A 320 -5.59 -20.87 15.81
C LEU A 320 -6.36 -21.61 16.89
N GLU A 321 -5.81 -22.72 17.38
CA GLU A 321 -6.33 -23.41 18.57
C GLU A 321 -6.12 -22.59 19.85
N SER A 322 -5.05 -21.80 19.89
CA SER A 322 -4.65 -20.98 21.04
C SER A 322 -4.95 -19.49 20.84
N TRP A 323 -5.38 -18.80 21.89
CA TRP A 323 -5.60 -17.35 21.82
C TRP A 323 -4.30 -16.57 22.01
N ASN A 324 -3.96 -15.76 21.01
CA ASN A 324 -2.74 -14.94 20.97
C ASN A 324 -2.99 -13.46 21.34
N LEU A 325 -4.12 -13.14 21.99
CA LEU A 325 -4.53 -11.77 22.34
C LEU A 325 -4.73 -10.84 21.12
N LEU A 326 -4.87 -11.40 19.90
CA LEU A 326 -5.25 -10.64 18.71
C LEU A 326 -6.71 -10.94 18.36
N SER A 327 -7.54 -9.88 18.28
CA SER A 327 -8.97 -10.01 17.97
C SER A 327 -9.26 -10.42 16.52
N ARG A 328 -8.25 -10.39 15.64
CA ARG A 328 -8.41 -10.61 14.19
C ARG A 328 -8.07 -12.02 13.71
N THR A 329 -7.46 -12.83 14.57
CA THR A 329 -7.08 -14.23 14.29
C THR A 329 -8.01 -15.22 14.99
N ASN A 330 -9.13 -14.73 15.54
CA ASN A 330 -10.13 -15.56 16.20
C ASN A 330 -11.53 -14.98 15.90
N TYR A 331 -12.34 -15.73 15.14
CA TYR A 331 -13.64 -15.28 14.62
C TYR A 331 -14.79 -15.41 15.63
N ASN A 332 -14.63 -16.18 16.71
CA ASN A 332 -15.72 -16.57 17.62
C ASN A 332 -15.52 -16.07 19.07
N PHE A 333 -14.88 -14.92 19.28
CA PHE A 333 -14.58 -14.46 20.63
C PHE A 333 -15.78 -13.78 21.31
N GLN A 334 -16.50 -14.52 22.15
CA GLN A 334 -17.41 -13.96 23.15
C GLN A 334 -16.62 -13.54 24.41
N TYR A 335 -17.08 -12.53 25.14
CA TYR A 335 -16.43 -12.06 26.38
C TYR A 335 -16.14 -13.22 27.35
N ILE A 336 -14.87 -13.50 27.62
CA ILE A 336 -14.48 -14.64 28.46
C ILE A 336 -14.32 -14.22 29.93
N SER A 337 -13.48 -13.21 30.23
CA SER A 337 -13.27 -12.71 31.61
C SER A 337 -12.63 -11.33 31.67
N LEU A 338 -12.89 -10.57 32.74
CA LEU A 338 -12.34 -9.22 32.98
C LEU A 338 -10.81 -9.20 32.97
N ARG A 339 -10.15 -10.19 33.59
CA ARG A 339 -8.68 -10.26 33.65
C ARG A 339 -8.04 -10.45 32.28
N LEU A 340 -8.64 -11.30 31.43
CA LEU A 340 -8.19 -11.48 30.03
C LEU A 340 -8.44 -10.22 29.20
N THR A 341 -9.56 -9.53 29.43
CA THR A 341 -9.86 -8.25 28.78
C THR A 341 -8.87 -7.15 29.18
N VAL A 342 -8.48 -7.07 30.45
CA VAL A 342 -7.43 -6.14 30.91
C VAL A 342 -6.09 -6.46 30.27
N LEU A 343 -5.69 -7.74 30.22
CA LEU A 343 -4.46 -8.17 29.55
C LEU A 343 -4.48 -7.86 28.06
N TRP A 344 -5.61 -8.08 27.39
CA TRP A 344 -5.81 -7.70 25.99
C TRP A 344 -5.70 -6.19 25.79
N GLY A 345 -6.35 -5.39 26.65
CA GLY A 345 -6.31 -3.92 26.61
C GLY A 345 -4.88 -3.38 26.79
N LEU A 346 -4.12 -3.94 27.74
CA LEU A 346 -2.70 -3.65 27.91
C LEU A 346 -1.91 -4.04 26.65
N GLY A 347 -2.22 -5.17 26.03
CA GLY A 347 -1.62 -5.59 24.77
C GLY A 347 -1.95 -4.65 23.61
N VAL A 348 -3.15 -4.07 23.56
CA VAL A 348 -3.52 -3.04 22.58
C VAL A 348 -2.69 -1.77 22.83
N LEU A 349 -2.61 -1.29 24.08
CA LEU A 349 -1.82 -0.11 24.44
C LEU A 349 -0.35 -0.29 24.01
N ILE A 350 0.27 -1.42 24.36
CA ILE A 350 1.66 -1.71 23.99
C ILE A 350 1.83 -1.75 22.48
N ARG A 351 0.96 -2.45 21.75
CA ARG A 351 1.10 -2.61 20.30
C ARG A 351 0.89 -1.31 19.53
N TYR A 352 -0.09 -0.50 19.92
CA TYR A 352 -0.47 0.70 19.17
C TYR A 352 0.24 1.97 19.63
N CYS A 353 0.53 2.12 20.93
CA CYS A 353 1.16 3.34 21.45
C CYS A 353 2.69 3.22 21.52
N LEU A 354 3.25 2.01 21.66
CA LEU A 354 4.71 1.82 21.78
C LEU A 354 5.30 1.17 20.53
N LEU A 355 4.81 -0.02 20.14
CA LEU A 355 5.42 -0.78 19.05
C LEU A 355 5.14 -0.17 17.67
N LEU A 356 3.89 0.23 17.39
CA LEU A 356 3.51 0.73 16.07
C LEU A 356 4.28 2.00 15.66
N PRO A 357 4.40 3.07 16.49
CA PRO A 357 5.16 4.26 16.10
C PRO A 357 6.64 3.94 15.84
N LEU A 358 7.25 3.11 16.69
CA LEU A 358 8.62 2.63 16.51
C LEU A 358 8.78 1.87 15.19
N ARG A 359 7.84 0.98 14.87
CA ARG A 359 7.85 0.17 13.63
C ARG A 359 7.65 1.03 12.39
N ILE A 360 6.79 2.05 12.45
CA ILE A 360 6.61 3.01 11.35
C ILE A 360 7.90 3.81 11.12
N ALA A 361 8.52 4.32 12.18
CA ALA A 361 9.80 5.04 12.09
C ALA A 361 10.91 4.16 11.49
N LEU A 362 10.99 2.89 11.92
CA LEU A 362 11.91 1.90 11.36
C LEU A 362 11.66 1.62 9.88
N ALA A 363 10.40 1.44 9.48
CA ALA A 363 10.04 1.18 8.08
C ALA A 363 10.37 2.38 7.20
N PHE A 364 10.03 3.59 7.65
CA PHE A 364 10.34 4.82 6.94
C PHE A 364 11.86 4.97 6.76
N THR A 365 12.63 4.74 7.83
CA THR A 365 14.10 4.79 7.81
C THR A 365 14.66 3.75 6.84
N GLY A 366 14.23 2.50 6.92
CA GLY A 366 14.71 1.41 6.06
C GLY A 366 14.41 1.63 4.58
N ILE A 367 13.20 2.10 4.25
CA ILE A 367 12.80 2.40 2.87
C ILE A 367 13.55 3.62 2.34
N SER A 368 13.68 4.69 3.14
CA SER A 368 14.39 5.90 2.74
C SER A 368 15.87 5.63 2.48
N LEU A 369 16.52 4.88 3.38
CA LEU A 369 17.91 4.45 3.20
C LEU A 369 18.08 3.52 2.00
N LEU A 370 17.09 2.66 1.70
CA LEU A 370 17.11 1.84 0.50
C LEU A 370 17.10 2.72 -0.74
N VAL A 371 16.15 3.64 -0.86
CA VAL A 371 15.99 4.51 -2.03
C VAL A 371 17.22 5.40 -2.24
N VAL A 372 17.69 6.06 -1.19
CA VAL A 372 18.86 6.95 -1.25
C VAL A 372 20.12 6.13 -1.51
N GLY A 373 20.33 5.06 -0.75
CA GLY A 373 21.52 4.22 -0.84
C GLY A 373 21.68 3.55 -2.20
N THR A 374 20.62 2.96 -2.75
CA THR A 374 20.70 2.34 -4.08
C THR A 374 20.83 3.37 -5.20
N THR A 375 20.25 4.57 -5.03
CA THR A 375 20.45 5.68 -5.97
C THR A 375 21.91 6.16 -5.96
N MET A 376 22.52 6.31 -4.79
CA MET A 376 23.93 6.69 -4.64
C MET A 376 24.87 5.63 -5.25
N VAL A 377 24.64 4.36 -4.95
CA VAL A 377 25.37 3.23 -5.55
C VAL A 377 25.22 3.21 -7.07
N GLY A 378 24.07 3.64 -7.58
CA GLY A 378 23.80 3.72 -9.02
C GLY A 378 24.73 4.64 -9.79
N TYR A 379 25.24 5.71 -9.15
CA TYR A 379 26.20 6.64 -9.75
C TYR A 379 27.63 6.08 -9.80
N LEU A 380 27.90 4.96 -9.12
CA LEU A 380 29.22 4.33 -9.18
C LEU A 380 29.41 3.55 -10.49
N PRO A 381 30.63 3.52 -11.04
CA PRO A 381 30.96 2.69 -12.19
C PRO A 381 30.79 1.21 -11.86
N ASN A 382 30.45 0.40 -12.87
CA ASN A 382 30.29 -1.04 -12.69
C ASN A 382 31.65 -1.66 -12.32
N GLY A 383 31.66 -2.41 -11.22
CA GLY A 383 32.87 -3.04 -10.69
C GLY A 383 32.66 -3.61 -9.29
N ARG A 384 33.70 -4.27 -8.76
CA ARG A 384 33.65 -4.99 -7.48
C ARG A 384 33.22 -4.10 -6.30
N PHE A 385 33.64 -2.83 -6.28
CA PHE A 385 33.28 -1.90 -5.22
C PHE A 385 31.78 -1.55 -5.23
N LYS A 386 31.21 -1.31 -6.42
CA LYS A 386 29.77 -1.08 -6.58
C LYS A 386 28.96 -2.29 -6.11
N GLU A 387 29.36 -3.50 -6.51
CA GLU A 387 28.70 -4.74 -6.08
C GLU A 387 28.79 -4.95 -4.57
N PHE A 388 29.98 -4.75 -4.00
CA PHE A 388 30.20 -4.82 -2.56
C PHE A 388 29.28 -3.85 -1.81
N LEU A 389 29.27 -2.57 -2.21
CA LEU A 389 28.45 -1.55 -1.57
C LEU A 389 26.96 -1.83 -1.78
N SER A 390 26.54 -2.19 -3.00
CA SER A 390 25.16 -2.56 -3.33
C SER A 390 24.67 -3.68 -2.42
N LYS A 391 25.45 -4.75 -2.26
CA LYS A 391 25.12 -5.88 -1.39
C LYS A 391 24.92 -5.44 0.06
N HIS A 392 25.83 -4.62 0.60
CA HIS A 392 25.75 -4.17 2.00
C HIS A 392 24.57 -3.22 2.23
N VAL A 393 24.32 -2.28 1.30
CA VAL A 393 23.18 -1.36 1.36
C VAL A 393 21.86 -2.12 1.34
N HIS A 394 21.68 -3.05 0.38
CA HIS A 394 20.46 -3.85 0.30
C HIS A 394 20.24 -4.70 1.56
N LEU A 395 21.25 -5.46 2.01
CA LEU A 395 21.14 -6.29 3.20
C LEU A 395 20.83 -5.46 4.45
N MET A 396 21.52 -4.33 4.65
CA MET A 396 21.25 -3.42 5.77
C MET A 396 19.80 -2.95 5.75
N CYS A 397 19.32 -2.45 4.60
CA CYS A 397 17.96 -1.91 4.49
C CYS A 397 16.89 -2.99 4.67
N TYR A 398 17.04 -4.17 4.05
CA TYR A 398 16.10 -5.28 4.26
C TYR A 398 16.08 -5.76 5.70
N ARG A 399 17.23 -5.82 6.38
CA ARG A 399 17.29 -6.15 7.81
C ARG A 399 16.65 -5.07 8.68
N ILE A 400 16.65 -3.79 8.29
CA ILE A 400 15.90 -2.73 8.97
C ILE A 400 14.39 -2.91 8.72
N CYS A 401 13.97 -3.19 7.49
CA CYS A 401 12.56 -3.45 7.16
C CYS A 401 12.01 -4.67 7.89
N VAL A 402 12.78 -5.75 8.00
CA VAL A 402 12.44 -6.94 8.81
C VAL A 402 12.32 -6.59 10.30
N ARG A 403 13.19 -5.71 10.82
CA ARG A 403 13.07 -5.17 12.19
C ARG A 403 11.79 -4.36 12.39
N ALA A 404 11.37 -3.59 11.38
CA ALA A 404 10.11 -2.85 11.40
C ALA A 404 8.88 -3.77 11.53
N LEU A 405 8.97 -5.03 11.09
CA LEU A 405 7.93 -6.03 11.32
C LEU A 405 8.11 -6.82 12.63
N THR A 406 9.19 -6.55 13.39
CA THR A 406 9.65 -7.41 14.50
C THR A 406 9.74 -8.86 14.05
N ALA A 407 10.26 -9.06 12.84
CA ALA A 407 10.41 -10.39 12.30
C ALA A 407 11.58 -11.12 12.97
N ILE A 408 11.31 -12.34 13.42
CA ILE A 408 12.26 -13.25 14.04
C ILE A 408 12.36 -14.45 13.11
N ILE A 409 13.49 -14.54 12.42
CA ILE A 409 13.67 -15.50 11.33
C ILE A 409 14.76 -16.50 11.72
N THR A 410 14.43 -17.78 11.69
CA THR A 410 15.40 -18.86 11.87
C THR A 410 15.78 -19.41 10.51
N TYR A 411 17.06 -19.28 10.15
CA TYR A 411 17.57 -19.76 8.87
C TYR A 411 18.29 -21.09 9.05
N HIS A 412 17.82 -22.11 8.35
CA HIS A 412 18.37 -23.45 8.35
C HIS A 412 19.14 -23.71 7.06
N ASP A 413 20.21 -24.52 7.16
CA ASP A 413 20.98 -25.02 6.00
C ASP A 413 21.53 -23.94 5.04
N ARG A 414 22.03 -22.84 5.60
CA ARG A 414 22.60 -21.69 4.85
C ARG A 414 23.67 -22.07 3.79
N LYS A 415 24.28 -23.25 3.90
CA LYS A 415 25.19 -23.82 2.88
C LYS A 415 24.53 -23.98 1.50
N ASN A 416 23.20 -24.18 1.47
CA ASN A 416 22.41 -24.37 0.26
C ASN A 416 21.81 -23.06 -0.28
N ARG A 417 22.30 -21.90 0.17
CA ARG A 417 21.79 -20.62 -0.32
C ARG A 417 21.92 -20.51 -1.85
N PRO A 418 20.95 -19.82 -2.50
CA PRO A 418 20.99 -19.63 -3.95
C PRO A 418 22.28 -18.92 -4.39
N ARG A 419 22.83 -19.40 -5.50
CA ARG A 419 24.06 -18.88 -6.11
C ARG A 419 23.75 -18.24 -7.46
N ASN A 420 24.64 -17.35 -7.90
CA ASN A 420 24.53 -16.66 -9.18
C ASN A 420 24.29 -17.63 -10.35
N GLY A 421 23.47 -17.20 -11.31
CA GLY A 421 23.06 -18.04 -12.43
C GLY A 421 22.14 -19.21 -12.06
N GLY A 422 21.39 -19.09 -10.96
CA GLY A 422 20.32 -20.01 -10.57
C GLY A 422 19.05 -19.27 -10.16
N ILE A 423 17.99 -20.02 -9.87
CA ILE A 423 16.67 -19.51 -9.51
C ILE A 423 16.31 -19.96 -8.09
N CYS A 424 16.11 -19.03 -7.18
CA CYS A 424 15.53 -19.26 -5.86
C CYS A 424 14.01 -19.40 -6.00
N VAL A 425 13.48 -20.56 -5.62
CA VAL A 425 12.04 -20.87 -5.66
C VAL A 425 11.54 -21.07 -4.23
N ALA A 426 10.51 -20.34 -3.83
CA ALA A 426 9.92 -20.47 -2.50
C ALA A 426 8.39 -20.55 -2.54
N ASN A 427 7.79 -21.16 -1.51
CA ASN A 427 6.35 -21.03 -1.27
C ASN A 427 5.99 -19.58 -0.88
N HIS A 428 4.75 -19.17 -1.12
CA HIS A 428 4.34 -17.77 -1.05
C HIS A 428 3.12 -17.52 -0.17
N THR A 429 3.37 -17.08 1.06
CA THR A 429 2.32 -16.69 2.00
C THR A 429 1.99 -15.20 1.91
N SER A 430 2.97 -14.37 1.54
CA SER A 430 2.81 -12.92 1.60
C SER A 430 3.86 -12.11 0.82
N PRO A 431 3.61 -10.82 0.52
CA PRO A 431 4.63 -9.95 -0.05
C PRO A 431 5.87 -9.74 0.83
N ILE A 432 5.74 -9.93 2.16
CA ILE A 432 6.88 -9.78 3.07
C ILE A 432 7.87 -10.96 2.98
N ASP A 433 7.50 -12.05 2.31
CA ASP A 433 8.40 -13.18 2.01
C ASP A 433 9.65 -12.68 1.25
N VAL A 434 9.48 -11.67 0.38
CA VAL A 434 10.59 -11.04 -0.37
C VAL A 434 11.61 -10.43 0.58
N ILE A 435 11.18 -9.61 1.55
CA ILE A 435 12.10 -8.94 2.47
C ILE A 435 12.67 -9.92 3.51
N ILE A 436 11.92 -10.97 3.87
CA ILE A 436 12.39 -12.04 4.75
C ILE A 436 13.56 -12.79 4.11
N LEU A 437 13.43 -13.20 2.86
CA LEU A 437 14.53 -13.84 2.13
C LEU A 437 15.67 -12.86 1.84
N ALA A 438 15.37 -11.65 1.37
CA ALA A 438 16.36 -10.65 1.01
C ALA A 438 17.12 -10.05 2.21
N SER A 439 16.69 -10.29 3.44
CA SER A 439 17.45 -9.90 4.64
C SER A 439 18.64 -10.81 4.95
N ASP A 440 18.69 -11.99 4.31
CA ASP A 440 19.75 -13.00 4.48
C ASP A 440 20.46 -13.38 3.18
N GLY A 441 19.78 -13.29 2.05
CA GLY A 441 20.34 -13.47 0.71
C GLY A 441 20.31 -12.19 -0.13
N TYR A 442 21.00 -12.21 -1.27
CA TYR A 442 21.11 -11.08 -2.19
C TYR A 442 20.59 -11.52 -3.57
N TYR A 443 19.40 -11.05 -3.92
CA TYR A 443 18.61 -11.58 -5.04
C TYR A 443 18.26 -10.50 -6.06
N ALA A 444 18.22 -10.90 -7.33
CA ALA A 444 17.46 -10.18 -8.34
C ALA A 444 15.97 -10.54 -8.17
N MET A 445 15.10 -9.54 -8.19
CA MET A 445 13.66 -9.74 -8.03
C MET A 445 12.99 -9.73 -9.39
N VAL A 446 11.93 -10.52 -9.54
CA VAL A 446 11.06 -10.53 -10.70
C VAL A 446 9.66 -10.05 -10.29
N GLY A 447 9.07 -9.14 -11.05
CA GLY A 447 7.70 -8.73 -10.81
C GLY A 447 7.15 -7.76 -11.84
N GLN A 448 5.93 -7.27 -11.61
CA GLN A 448 5.31 -6.26 -12.46
C GLN A 448 5.83 -4.86 -12.10
N VAL A 449 5.91 -3.95 -13.07
CA VAL A 449 6.13 -2.52 -12.83
C VAL A 449 4.90 -1.93 -12.12
N HIS A 450 5.14 -1.14 -11.07
CA HIS A 450 4.13 -0.44 -10.29
C HIS A 450 4.35 1.08 -10.31
N GLY A 451 3.26 1.84 -10.12
CA GLY A 451 3.30 3.29 -9.90
C GLY A 451 3.52 3.69 -8.44
N GLY A 452 3.37 4.98 -8.13
CA GLY A 452 3.42 5.51 -6.77
C GLY A 452 4.74 5.23 -6.04
N LEU A 453 4.65 5.03 -4.72
CA LEU A 453 5.81 4.74 -3.86
C LEU A 453 6.56 3.47 -4.28
N MET A 454 5.83 2.41 -4.66
CA MET A 454 6.46 1.16 -5.09
C MET A 454 7.26 1.36 -6.38
N GLY A 455 6.78 2.17 -7.31
CA GLY A 455 7.52 2.54 -8.51
C GLY A 455 8.80 3.33 -8.22
N VAL A 456 8.79 4.21 -7.22
CA VAL A 456 10.00 4.92 -6.77
C VAL A 456 11.03 3.94 -6.23
N ILE A 457 10.61 2.99 -5.38
CA ILE A 457 11.48 1.95 -4.82
C ILE A 457 12.05 1.06 -5.94
N GLN A 458 11.21 0.60 -6.87
CA GLN A 458 11.64 -0.24 -8.01
C GLN A 458 12.69 0.48 -8.87
N ARG A 459 12.44 1.75 -9.24
CA ARG A 459 13.41 2.55 -10.02
C ARG A 459 14.72 2.76 -9.28
N ALA A 460 14.67 2.99 -7.97
CA ALA A 460 15.88 3.15 -7.17
C ALA A 460 16.68 1.84 -7.08
N MET A 461 16.02 0.70 -6.90
CA MET A 461 16.68 -0.62 -6.80
C MET A 461 17.37 -1.03 -8.11
N VAL A 462 16.73 -0.78 -9.27
CA VAL A 462 17.29 -1.12 -10.59
C VAL A 462 18.62 -0.41 -10.87
N LYS A 463 18.83 0.79 -10.32
CA LYS A 463 20.09 1.53 -10.46
C LYS A 463 21.29 0.80 -9.84
N ALA A 464 21.05 0.02 -8.78
CA ALA A 464 22.11 -0.64 -8.02
C ALA A 464 22.23 -2.15 -8.31
N CYS A 465 21.19 -2.79 -8.83
CA CYS A 465 21.14 -4.21 -9.12
C CYS A 465 20.17 -4.49 -10.29
N PRO A 466 20.49 -5.42 -11.21
CA PRO A 466 19.63 -5.74 -12.35
C PRO A 466 18.39 -6.55 -11.94
N HIS A 467 17.41 -5.90 -11.32
CA HIS A 467 16.07 -6.48 -11.10
C HIS A 467 15.30 -6.54 -12.42
N VAL A 468 14.46 -7.57 -12.58
CA VAL A 468 13.69 -7.81 -13.80
C VAL A 468 12.24 -7.41 -13.57
N TRP A 469 11.82 -6.28 -14.15
CA TRP A 469 10.44 -5.81 -14.06
C TRP A 469 9.75 -5.91 -15.42
N PHE A 470 8.52 -6.40 -15.42
CA PHE A 470 7.71 -6.55 -16.63
C PHE A 470 6.54 -5.56 -16.64
N GLU A 471 6.23 -5.00 -17.80
CA GLU A 471 4.99 -4.26 -17.98
C GLU A 471 3.77 -5.20 -18.00
N ARG A 472 2.59 -4.68 -17.63
CA ARG A 472 1.37 -5.50 -17.56
C ARG A 472 1.01 -6.16 -18.90
N SER A 473 1.35 -5.52 -20.02
CA SER A 473 1.22 -6.06 -21.39
C SER A 473 2.20 -7.21 -21.63
N GLU A 474 3.47 -7.03 -21.27
CA GLU A 474 4.56 -7.99 -21.46
C GLU A 474 4.38 -9.27 -20.64
N VAL A 475 3.78 -9.19 -19.44
CA VAL A 475 3.54 -10.38 -18.59
C VAL A 475 2.66 -11.44 -19.28
N LYS A 476 1.84 -11.03 -20.27
CA LYS A 476 1.02 -11.95 -21.05
C LYS A 476 1.84 -12.74 -22.08
N ASP A 477 2.99 -12.22 -22.51
CA ASP A 477 3.88 -12.89 -23.46
C ASP A 477 4.84 -13.84 -22.71
N ARG A 478 4.46 -15.12 -22.69
CA ARG A 478 5.23 -16.18 -22.03
C ARG A 478 6.63 -16.36 -22.64
N HIS A 479 6.77 -16.15 -23.95
CA HIS A 479 8.05 -16.34 -24.64
C HIS A 479 9.03 -15.22 -24.28
N LEU A 480 8.55 -13.98 -24.24
CA LEU A 480 9.36 -12.85 -23.80
C LEU A 480 9.85 -13.02 -22.35
N VAL A 481 8.96 -13.43 -21.44
CA VAL A 481 9.30 -13.67 -20.04
C VAL A 481 10.36 -14.78 -19.92
N ALA A 482 10.14 -15.93 -20.56
CA ALA A 482 11.07 -17.05 -20.54
C ALA A 482 12.45 -16.66 -21.09
N ARG A 483 12.48 -15.92 -22.20
CA ARG A 483 13.73 -15.42 -22.81
C ARG A 483 14.51 -14.52 -21.86
N ARG A 484 13.89 -13.47 -21.28
CA ARG A 484 14.58 -12.54 -20.36
C ARG A 484 15.12 -13.24 -19.12
N LEU A 485 14.35 -14.19 -18.56
CA LEU A 485 14.81 -14.98 -17.42
C LEU A 485 15.99 -15.89 -17.81
N THR A 486 15.97 -16.47 -19.01
CA THR A 486 17.06 -17.30 -19.55
C THR A 486 18.34 -16.49 -19.73
N GLU A 487 18.26 -15.32 -20.39
CA GLU A 487 19.38 -14.39 -20.58
C GLU A 487 19.97 -13.92 -19.24
N HIS A 488 19.13 -13.71 -18.23
CA HIS A 488 19.60 -13.35 -16.88
C HIS A 488 20.33 -14.49 -16.17
N VAL A 489 19.83 -15.72 -16.27
CA VAL A 489 20.43 -16.91 -15.61
C VAL A 489 21.73 -17.35 -16.29
N GLN A 490 21.85 -17.14 -17.60
CA GLN A 490 23.06 -17.46 -18.36
C GLN A 490 24.23 -16.55 -17.96
N ASP A 491 23.95 -15.30 -17.60
CA ASP A 491 24.95 -14.37 -17.08
C ASP A 491 25.27 -14.68 -15.59
N LYS A 492 26.39 -15.37 -15.36
CA LYS A 492 26.83 -15.76 -14.01
C LYS A 492 27.31 -14.58 -13.15
N SER A 493 27.45 -13.39 -13.72
CA SER A 493 27.75 -12.18 -12.93
C SER A 493 26.49 -11.65 -12.21
N LYS A 494 25.30 -11.96 -12.73
CA LYS A 494 24.03 -11.52 -12.15
C LYS A 494 23.60 -12.36 -10.95
N LEU A 495 22.87 -11.70 -10.07
CA LEU A 495 22.33 -12.31 -8.85
C LEU A 495 21.32 -13.41 -9.16
N PRO A 496 21.19 -14.42 -8.27
CA PRO A 496 20.13 -15.41 -8.36
C PRO A 496 18.77 -14.72 -8.38
N ILE A 497 17.89 -15.24 -9.24
CA ILE A 497 16.53 -14.73 -9.37
C ILE A 497 15.66 -15.28 -8.24
N LEU A 498 14.91 -14.43 -7.55
CA LEU A 498 13.89 -14.86 -6.59
C LEU A 498 12.51 -14.89 -7.25
N ILE A 499 11.88 -16.07 -7.28
CA ILE A 499 10.54 -16.29 -7.84
C ILE A 499 9.66 -17.09 -6.86
N PHE A 500 8.39 -16.70 -6.82
CA PHE A 500 7.31 -17.37 -6.12
C PHE A 500 6.34 -17.98 -7.15
N PRO A 501 6.55 -19.23 -7.60
CA PRO A 501 5.86 -19.79 -8.76
C PRO A 501 4.39 -20.16 -8.50
N GLU A 502 3.87 -19.99 -7.29
CA GLU A 502 2.44 -20.14 -6.99
C GLU A 502 1.58 -19.10 -7.74
N GLY A 503 2.13 -17.92 -8.03
CA GLY A 503 1.45 -16.83 -8.75
C GLY A 503 0.38 -16.09 -7.92
N THR A 504 0.15 -16.49 -6.67
CA THR A 504 -0.72 -15.80 -5.70
C THR A 504 -0.21 -16.11 -4.29
N CYS A 505 -0.64 -15.32 -3.30
CA CYS A 505 -0.46 -15.67 -1.89
C CYS A 505 -1.56 -16.64 -1.44
N ILE A 506 -1.16 -17.68 -0.72
CA ILE A 506 -2.00 -18.66 -0.01
C ILE A 506 -1.68 -18.62 1.49
N ASN A 507 -2.57 -19.13 2.34
CA ASN A 507 -2.28 -19.17 3.76
C ASN A 507 -1.14 -20.15 4.10
N ASN A 508 -0.66 -20.09 5.34
CA ASN A 508 0.53 -20.78 5.82
C ASN A 508 0.33 -22.31 6.03
N THR A 509 -0.67 -22.94 5.40
CA THR A 509 -1.01 -24.36 5.62
C THR A 509 -0.70 -25.27 4.42
N SER A 510 -0.49 -24.70 3.24
CA SER A 510 -0.37 -25.45 1.99
C SER A 510 0.52 -24.75 0.96
N VAL A 511 0.98 -25.50 -0.03
CA VAL A 511 1.68 -24.98 -1.21
C VAL A 511 0.85 -25.29 -2.45
N MET A 512 0.62 -24.28 -3.29
CA MET A 512 -0.15 -24.41 -4.53
C MET A 512 0.66 -25.06 -5.65
N MET A 513 -0.03 -25.50 -6.71
CA MET A 513 0.62 -25.88 -7.96
C MET A 513 1.52 -24.76 -8.47
N PHE A 514 2.78 -25.10 -8.75
CA PHE A 514 3.75 -24.18 -9.31
C PHE A 514 3.55 -24.00 -10.82
N LYS A 515 3.63 -22.76 -11.28
CA LYS A 515 3.61 -22.45 -12.72
C LYS A 515 4.91 -22.93 -13.37
N LYS A 516 4.79 -23.68 -14.47
CA LYS A 516 5.92 -24.33 -15.15
C LYS A 516 6.98 -23.39 -15.78
N GLY A 517 6.64 -22.12 -16.05
CA GLY A 517 7.49 -21.23 -16.85
C GLY A 517 8.91 -21.03 -16.30
N SER A 518 9.08 -21.00 -14.98
CA SER A 518 10.42 -20.88 -14.35
C SER A 518 11.24 -22.17 -14.42
N PHE A 519 10.61 -23.30 -14.72
CA PHE A 519 11.22 -24.64 -14.76
C PHE A 519 11.57 -25.07 -16.20
N GLU A 520 11.16 -24.30 -17.21
CA GLU A 520 11.50 -24.52 -18.63
C GLU A 520 12.90 -23.97 -18.98
N ILE A 521 13.47 -23.07 -18.17
CA ILE A 521 14.70 -22.32 -18.45
C ILE A 521 15.98 -23.19 -18.38
N GLY A 522 15.92 -24.39 -17.79
CA GLY A 522 17.08 -25.28 -17.63
C GLY A 522 18.10 -24.79 -16.57
N ALA A 523 17.71 -23.86 -15.70
CA ALA A 523 18.53 -23.34 -14.61
C ALA A 523 18.60 -24.30 -13.42
N THR A 524 19.65 -24.19 -12.60
CA THR A 524 19.64 -24.78 -11.24
C THR A 524 18.62 -24.05 -10.37
N VAL A 525 17.66 -24.80 -9.83
CA VAL A 525 16.65 -24.32 -8.90
C VAL A 525 17.14 -24.54 -7.48
N TYR A 526 17.03 -23.52 -6.63
CA TYR A 526 17.31 -23.56 -5.20
C TYR A 526 15.99 -23.47 -4.45
N PRO A 527 15.44 -24.61 -3.98
CA PRO A 527 14.17 -24.61 -3.28
C PRO A 527 14.32 -24.04 -1.87
N VAL A 528 13.36 -23.25 -1.44
CA VAL A 528 13.32 -22.64 -0.12
C VAL A 528 11.93 -22.83 0.49
N ALA A 529 11.87 -23.43 1.67
CA ALA A 529 10.63 -23.51 2.43
C ALA A 529 10.57 -22.39 3.46
N ILE A 530 9.44 -21.69 3.52
CA ILE A 530 9.12 -20.69 4.54
C ILE A 530 7.90 -21.18 5.31
N LYS A 531 8.02 -21.27 6.64
CA LYS A 531 6.89 -21.57 7.52
C LYS A 531 6.79 -20.50 8.59
N TYR A 532 5.64 -19.84 8.65
CA TYR A 532 5.32 -18.89 9.71
C TYR A 532 4.78 -19.62 10.94
N ASP A 533 5.03 -19.05 12.11
CA ASP A 533 4.37 -19.45 13.35
C ASP A 533 3.13 -18.56 13.55
N PRO A 534 1.92 -19.08 13.32
CA PRO A 534 0.70 -18.29 13.34
C PRO A 534 0.38 -17.78 14.77
N GLN A 535 1.00 -18.33 15.82
CA GLN A 535 0.77 -17.89 17.21
C GLN A 535 1.12 -16.42 17.44
N PHE A 536 2.07 -15.85 16.70
CA PHE A 536 2.50 -14.46 16.89
C PHE A 536 1.77 -13.45 15.99
N GLY A 537 1.19 -13.94 14.90
CA GLY A 537 0.43 -13.16 13.94
C GLY A 537 0.22 -13.93 12.63
N ASP A 538 -0.90 -13.65 11.97
CA ASP A 538 -1.20 -14.20 10.65
C ASP A 538 -0.45 -13.42 9.57
N ALA A 539 0.52 -14.08 8.91
CA ALA A 539 1.31 -13.48 7.84
C ALA A 539 0.56 -13.46 6.49
N PHE A 540 -0.53 -14.21 6.34
CA PHE A 540 -1.21 -14.37 5.06
C PHE A 540 -1.75 -13.04 4.51
N TRP A 541 -1.42 -12.75 3.25
CA TRP A 541 -1.99 -11.60 2.55
C TRP A 541 -3.19 -11.98 1.68
N ASN A 542 -4.39 -11.71 2.20
CA ASN A 542 -5.60 -11.73 1.39
C ASN A 542 -5.75 -10.41 0.60
N SER A 543 -5.23 -10.41 -0.63
CA SER A 543 -5.32 -9.28 -1.57
C SER A 543 -6.75 -8.85 -1.91
N SER A 544 -7.75 -9.73 -1.73
CA SER A 544 -9.16 -9.42 -2.01
C SER A 544 -9.82 -8.68 -0.84
N LYS A 545 -9.28 -8.78 0.38
CA LYS A 545 -9.77 -8.07 1.57
C LYS A 545 -8.96 -6.83 1.93
N TYR A 546 -7.64 -6.86 1.72
CA TYR A 546 -6.75 -5.82 2.23
C TYR A 546 -5.78 -5.31 1.16
N GLY A 547 -5.73 -3.98 1.00
CA GLY A 547 -4.65 -3.31 0.28
C GLY A 547 -3.30 -3.45 1.01
N MET A 548 -2.21 -3.17 0.31
CA MET A 548 -0.85 -3.40 0.83
C MET A 548 -0.56 -2.61 2.12
N VAL A 549 -0.95 -1.34 2.18
CA VAL A 549 -0.72 -0.49 3.37
C VAL A 549 -1.47 -1.03 4.58
N THR A 550 -2.77 -1.33 4.43
CA THR A 550 -3.59 -1.92 5.50
C THR A 550 -3.03 -3.25 5.98
N TYR A 551 -2.54 -4.09 5.05
CA TYR A 551 -1.87 -5.34 5.40
C TYR A 551 -0.57 -5.10 6.18
N LEU A 552 0.28 -4.16 5.74
CA LEU A 552 1.53 -3.84 6.45
C LEU A 552 1.26 -3.28 7.84
N LEU A 553 0.27 -2.39 8.00
CA LEU A 553 -0.17 -1.92 9.32
C LEU A 553 -0.68 -3.06 10.19
N ARG A 554 -1.36 -4.06 9.61
CA ARG A 554 -1.73 -5.28 10.32
C ARG A 554 -0.49 -6.02 10.79
N MET A 555 0.51 -6.26 9.94
CA MET A 555 1.75 -6.92 10.34
C MET A 555 2.49 -6.14 11.43
N MET A 556 2.59 -4.82 11.30
CA MET A 556 3.20 -3.92 12.27
C MET A 556 2.41 -3.78 13.58
N THR A 557 1.18 -4.28 13.64
CA THR A 557 0.38 -4.37 14.88
C THR A 557 0.26 -5.79 15.40
N SER A 558 0.90 -6.80 14.78
CA SER A 558 1.07 -8.14 15.35
C SER A 558 2.04 -8.12 16.54
N TRP A 559 2.11 -9.19 17.33
CA TRP A 559 3.13 -9.28 18.39
C TRP A 559 4.54 -9.40 17.82
N ALA A 560 4.71 -10.27 16.83
CA ALA A 560 5.92 -10.45 16.03
C ALA A 560 5.55 -11.20 14.75
N ILE A 561 6.47 -11.26 13.78
CA ILE A 561 6.38 -12.17 12.64
C ILE A 561 7.46 -13.22 12.82
N VAL A 562 7.09 -14.40 13.31
CA VAL A 562 8.03 -15.48 13.57
C VAL A 562 7.96 -16.47 12.43
N CYS A 563 9.10 -16.80 11.83
CA CYS A 563 9.16 -17.80 10.78
C CYS A 563 10.50 -18.54 10.73
N SER A 564 10.46 -19.70 10.10
CA SER A 564 11.62 -20.51 9.77
C SER A 564 11.77 -20.58 8.26
N VAL A 565 13.02 -20.46 7.81
CA VAL A 565 13.42 -20.50 6.40
C VAL A 565 14.43 -21.61 6.24
N TRP A 566 14.10 -22.61 5.43
CA TRP A 566 15.00 -23.72 5.11
C TRP A 566 15.51 -23.59 3.68
N TYR A 567 16.83 -23.54 3.52
CA TYR A 567 17.47 -23.63 2.21
C TYR A 567 17.68 -25.11 1.86
N LEU A 568 16.91 -25.64 0.91
CA LEU A 568 17.01 -27.04 0.51
C LEU A 568 18.16 -27.24 -0.50
N PRO A 569 18.68 -28.46 -0.66
CA PRO A 569 19.68 -28.76 -1.67
C PRO A 569 19.24 -28.33 -3.08
N PRO A 570 20.17 -27.82 -3.90
CA PRO A 570 19.85 -27.39 -5.27
C PRO A 570 19.35 -28.57 -6.11
N MET A 571 18.43 -28.27 -7.02
CA MET A 571 17.80 -29.25 -7.90
C MET A 571 17.95 -28.80 -9.36
N THR A 572 18.22 -29.77 -10.24
CA THR A 572 18.19 -29.60 -11.70
C THR A 572 17.16 -30.55 -12.29
N ARG A 573 16.62 -30.20 -13.47
CA ARG A 573 15.71 -31.08 -14.21
C ARG A 573 16.46 -32.35 -14.63
N GLN A 574 15.84 -33.50 -14.43
CA GLN A 574 16.39 -34.78 -14.87
C GLN A 574 16.17 -34.99 -16.38
N ALA A 575 16.89 -35.92 -17.01
CA ALA A 575 16.81 -36.13 -18.46
C ALA A 575 15.42 -36.59 -18.93
N GLU A 576 14.74 -37.40 -18.11
CA GLU A 576 13.41 -37.96 -18.40
C GLU A 576 12.26 -37.10 -17.84
N GLU A 577 12.58 -35.99 -17.17
CA GLU A 577 11.61 -35.17 -16.44
C GLU A 577 11.22 -33.93 -17.27
N ASP A 578 9.93 -33.74 -17.49
CA ASP A 578 9.41 -32.51 -18.10
C ASP A 578 9.40 -31.32 -17.10
N ALA A 579 9.10 -30.11 -17.58
CA ALA A 579 9.11 -28.92 -16.72
C ALA A 579 8.01 -28.95 -15.62
N VAL A 580 6.90 -29.64 -15.85
CA VAL A 580 5.78 -29.75 -14.91
C VAL A 580 6.12 -30.76 -13.80
N GLN A 581 6.67 -31.91 -14.18
CA GLN A 581 7.19 -32.93 -13.26
C GLN A 581 8.29 -32.34 -12.38
N PHE A 582 9.21 -31.56 -12.97
CA PHE A 582 10.25 -30.86 -12.20
C PHE A 582 9.68 -29.83 -11.23
N ALA A 583 8.72 -29.01 -11.68
CA ALA A 583 8.03 -28.07 -10.81
C ALA A 583 7.34 -28.78 -9.64
N ASN A 584 6.69 -29.91 -9.89
CA ASN A 584 6.03 -30.73 -8.87
C ASN A 584 7.04 -31.33 -7.89
N ARG A 585 8.18 -31.88 -8.36
CA ARG A 585 9.22 -32.42 -7.47
C ARG A 585 9.79 -31.35 -6.54
N VAL A 586 10.05 -30.16 -7.07
CA VAL A 586 10.51 -29.01 -6.27
C VAL A 586 9.44 -28.57 -5.27
N LYS A 587 8.18 -28.45 -5.70
CA LYS A 587 7.04 -28.13 -4.83
C LYS A 587 6.90 -29.14 -3.70
N SER A 588 6.89 -30.44 -3.99
CA SER A 588 6.75 -31.49 -2.99
C SER A 588 7.90 -31.50 -1.99
N ALA A 589 9.12 -31.15 -2.41
CA ALA A 589 10.25 -30.99 -1.50
C ALA A 589 10.05 -29.81 -0.53
N ILE A 590 9.58 -28.66 -1.04
CA ILE A 590 9.24 -27.48 -0.21
C ILE A 590 8.10 -27.79 0.76
N ALA A 591 7.03 -28.42 0.26
CA ALA A 591 5.85 -28.78 1.05
C ALA A 591 6.22 -29.74 2.19
N ARG A 592 7.01 -30.78 1.89
CA ARG A 592 7.51 -31.74 2.88
C ARG A 592 8.37 -31.08 3.95
N GLN A 593 9.30 -30.20 3.55
CA GLN A 593 10.20 -29.53 4.51
C GLN A 593 9.45 -28.53 5.39
N GLY A 594 8.46 -27.83 4.85
CA GLY A 594 7.66 -26.85 5.57
C GLY A 594 6.49 -27.43 6.39
N GLY A 595 6.20 -28.73 6.26
CA GLY A 595 4.99 -29.33 6.84
C GLY A 595 3.71 -28.71 6.26
N LEU A 596 3.68 -28.53 4.95
CA LEU A 596 2.58 -27.91 4.21
C LEU A 596 1.87 -28.96 3.34
N VAL A 597 0.57 -28.81 3.16
CA VAL A 597 -0.21 -29.68 2.26
C VAL A 597 0.17 -29.38 0.80
N ASP A 598 0.51 -30.41 0.05
CA ASP A 598 0.89 -30.33 -1.36
C ASP A 598 -0.36 -30.36 -2.26
N LEU A 599 -0.75 -29.21 -2.82
CA LEU A 599 -1.97 -29.07 -3.61
C LEU A 599 -1.72 -29.25 -5.12
N LEU A 600 -2.66 -29.92 -5.79
CA LEU A 600 -2.59 -30.20 -7.24
C LEU A 600 -3.19 -29.09 -8.11
N TRP A 601 -3.91 -28.14 -7.51
CA TRP A 601 -4.56 -27.03 -8.22
C TRP A 601 -3.83 -25.70 -8.01
N ASP A 602 -4.10 -24.75 -8.90
CA ASP A 602 -3.43 -23.44 -8.93
C ASP A 602 -4.28 -22.29 -8.37
N GLY A 603 -3.67 -21.11 -8.24
CA GLY A 603 -4.27 -19.91 -7.67
C GLY A 603 -5.50 -19.36 -8.40
N GLY A 604 -5.83 -19.84 -9.60
CA GLY A 604 -6.97 -19.38 -10.39
C GLY A 604 -8.30 -19.55 -9.65
N LEU A 605 -8.43 -20.65 -8.89
CA LEU A 605 -9.64 -20.97 -8.10
C LEU A 605 -9.95 -19.95 -7.00
N LYS A 606 -9.01 -19.03 -6.69
CA LYS A 606 -9.26 -17.92 -5.76
C LYS A 606 -10.27 -16.90 -6.31
N ARG A 607 -10.39 -16.79 -7.64
CA ARG A 607 -11.15 -15.71 -8.31
C ARG A 607 -12.05 -16.23 -9.42
N GLU A 608 -11.67 -17.33 -10.06
CA GLU A 608 -12.38 -17.91 -11.18
C GLU A 608 -13.09 -19.19 -10.76
N LYS A 609 -14.20 -19.50 -11.43
CA LYS A 609 -14.84 -20.81 -11.29
C LYS A 609 -13.96 -21.88 -11.94
N VAL A 610 -14.16 -23.13 -11.53
CA VAL A 610 -13.58 -24.29 -12.21
C VAL A 610 -13.91 -24.21 -13.70
N LYS A 611 -12.89 -24.41 -14.55
CA LYS A 611 -13.04 -24.40 -16.02
C LYS A 611 -14.09 -25.40 -16.45
N ASP A 612 -14.86 -25.05 -17.47
CA ASP A 612 -15.94 -25.91 -17.97
C ASP A 612 -15.42 -27.25 -18.49
N THR A 613 -14.19 -27.31 -18.98
CA THR A 613 -13.53 -28.57 -19.39
C THR A 613 -13.47 -29.62 -18.28
N PHE A 614 -13.20 -29.23 -17.03
CA PHE A 614 -13.18 -30.18 -15.91
C PHE A 614 -14.59 -30.64 -15.52
N LYS A 615 -15.59 -29.76 -15.69
CA LYS A 615 -16.99 -30.15 -15.49
C LYS A 615 -17.43 -31.14 -16.58
N GLU A 616 -17.06 -30.87 -17.83
CA GLU A 616 -17.30 -31.74 -18.97
C GLU A 616 -16.62 -33.09 -18.80
N GLU A 617 -15.41 -33.16 -18.25
CA GLU A 617 -14.74 -34.44 -17.95
C GLU A 617 -15.52 -35.27 -16.94
N GLN A 618 -16.00 -34.66 -15.84
CA GLN A 618 -16.85 -35.36 -14.87
C GLN A 618 -18.19 -35.81 -15.50
N GLN A 619 -18.81 -34.96 -16.32
CA GLN A 619 -20.01 -35.31 -17.06
C GLN A 619 -19.77 -36.45 -18.05
N LYS A 620 -18.62 -36.48 -18.73
CA LYS A 620 -18.21 -37.57 -19.62
C LYS A 620 -17.98 -38.86 -18.87
N LEU A 621 -17.36 -38.84 -17.69
CA LEU A 621 -17.19 -40.03 -16.85
C LEU A 621 -18.55 -40.63 -16.47
N TYR A 622 -19.48 -39.80 -16.00
CA TYR A 622 -20.83 -40.25 -15.68
C TYR A 622 -21.60 -40.72 -16.93
N SER A 623 -21.46 -40.02 -18.05
CA SER A 623 -22.08 -40.40 -19.32
C SER A 623 -21.56 -41.75 -19.84
N LYS A 624 -20.26 -42.05 -19.70
CA LYS A 624 -19.70 -43.36 -20.05
C LYS A 624 -20.32 -44.49 -19.24
N MET A 625 -20.60 -44.25 -17.97
CA MET A 625 -21.26 -45.22 -17.09
C MET A 625 -22.72 -45.48 -17.52
N ILE A 626 -23.44 -44.47 -18.02
CA ILE A 626 -24.83 -44.62 -18.50
C ILE A 626 -24.88 -45.16 -19.94
N VAL A 627 -23.98 -44.79 -20.83
CA VAL A 627 -24.10 -45.18 -22.25
C VAL A 627 -23.35 -46.50 -22.54
N GLY A 628 -22.43 -46.89 -21.66
CA GLY A 628 -21.48 -47.98 -21.89
C GLY A 628 -20.36 -47.57 -22.86
N ASN A 629 -19.28 -48.35 -22.91
CA ASN A 629 -18.25 -48.17 -23.94
C ASN A 629 -18.85 -48.58 -25.29
N HIS A 630 -19.05 -47.61 -26.18
CA HIS A 630 -19.58 -47.81 -27.53
C HIS A 630 -18.71 -48.72 -28.44
N GLU A 631 -17.57 -49.23 -27.98
CA GLU A 631 -16.71 -50.12 -28.75
C GLU A 631 -17.26 -51.56 -28.85
N ASP A 632 -18.06 -52.03 -27.87
CA ASP A 632 -18.54 -53.43 -27.84
C ASP A 632 -19.86 -53.67 -28.60
N ARG A 633 -20.56 -52.63 -29.05
CA ARG A 633 -21.83 -52.76 -29.82
C ARG A 633 -21.66 -52.99 -31.32
N SER A 634 -20.42 -53.08 -31.82
CA SER A 634 -20.13 -53.31 -33.24
C SER A 634 -19.79 -54.77 -33.60
N ARG A 635 -19.93 -55.72 -32.66
CA ARG A 635 -19.62 -57.15 -32.85
C ARG A 635 -20.71 -58.15 -32.46
N SER A 636 -21.96 -57.71 -32.31
CA SER A 636 -23.11 -58.61 -32.12
C SER A 636 -24.02 -58.62 -33.33
#